data_AF-R7TP97-F1
#
_entry.id   AF-R7TP97-F1
#
_cell.length_a   1.000
_cell.length_b   1.000
_cell.length_c   1.000
_cell.angle_alpha   90.00
_cell.angle_beta   90.00
_cell.angle_gamma   90.00
#
_symmetry.space_group_name_H-M   'P 1'
#
loop_
_entity.id
_entity.type
_entity.pdbx_description
1 polymer ?
#
loop_
_entity_poly.entity_id
_entity_poly.type
_entity_poly.pdbx_seq_one_letter_code
_entity_poly.pdbx_strand_id
1 'polypeptide(L)'
;MKIIIVLVLLGSTAKADIYLHNPRGSNNRLDEAGRERNNANRLFDSQNNDRGGYNVGNLYYYAGSKLMIEWTNQHSCMNPKSHCEIVLQYMCSSMVRDGSTTSTIPDNPTQCTDYDCNTDLRYGMHENYDYYKNCRSRQRNTGLFTADQKLKADRARFTRQNPTGTRRGYECPEERDYYPYWHPTPWRDIAVMTNDATKCDYYLTESENVKGRWFCDIPRETLANSKNIEIPNNKDDCDAFRYPKNDVNGVKGTWKQAPSHSLEAPVCIENQFSRDNHLGNGLGGYPLNFNWTVPDLPHPSCALRIRYNVSTADYEAWDDVDASNNKGNHQNAAGLDVTKRQGFATRPEGEQRGYIFKNNPQVQLFKDAGKLKLQLAINTAQFGRTFQDRSHVFSIEKAPGYLNDKVVQNVNVRGKRGNIVQVYPAVEYDFIPNTLELMVDQYVHFQWTGSNTNPQNNDGQGRAGTDRSNVVLQRAQIYPEGSGVAYVVNEKHGHWGRSYPEMVRNTTLLDLSQEDIINLATLRNRQFGGEMSELDDAGTYYDLGPRKVTKAGVYHYLSTRNNNFSNRSQKGRIIVTVAEIKESNIGWNGGNVTLKEGSNVYIGRGAFERRVSLRLERWDREEGIERMQTDATKAPDDNFISDFYQLSPEGVLVVEGKNVDMEFRVQPGSFDDVAVYRTTSRGSTWTKIDANVDNGFAKFQTSEGGVFVAIGYTRAGVIAGAVIGALIGVALIAVATFFYSRKNPQSFSGFKRTFAGRV
;
A
#
# COMPACT_ATOMS: atom_id res chain seq x y z
N MET A 1 -42.34 -45.29 15.92
CA MET A 1 -41.56 -44.70 14.80
C MET A 1 -41.39 -43.21 15.11
N LYS A 2 -40.33 -42.83 15.84
CA LYS A 2 -40.10 -41.46 16.32
C LYS A 2 -38.92 -40.85 15.59
N ILE A 3 -39.20 -39.72 14.96
CA ILE A 3 -38.33 -38.86 14.17
C ILE A 3 -37.17 -38.37 15.04
N ILE A 4 -35.93 -38.66 14.64
CA ILE A 4 -34.72 -38.03 15.17
C ILE A 4 -34.43 -36.80 14.28
N ILE A 5 -34.62 -35.61 14.85
CA ILE A 5 -34.18 -34.35 14.24
C ILE A 5 -32.70 -34.14 14.58
N VAL A 6 -31.96 -33.89 13.52
CA VAL A 6 -30.55 -33.50 13.43
C VAL A 6 -30.27 -32.21 14.22
N LEU A 7 -29.26 -32.22 15.09
CA LEU A 7 -28.59 -31.03 15.61
C LEU A 7 -27.09 -31.15 15.29
N VAL A 8 -26.76 -31.07 14.00
CA VAL A 8 -25.40 -30.71 13.57
C VAL A 8 -25.28 -29.21 13.84
N LEU A 9 -24.54 -28.86 14.90
CA LEU A 9 -23.99 -27.52 15.09
C LEU A 9 -23.13 -27.20 13.86
N LEU A 10 -23.72 -26.52 12.89
CA LEU A 10 -23.02 -25.84 11.81
C LEU A 10 -22.18 -24.71 12.45
N GLY A 11 -21.00 -25.06 12.95
CA GLY A 11 -19.94 -24.10 13.17
C GLY A 11 -19.51 -23.58 11.81
N SER A 12 -20.20 -22.57 11.29
CA SER A 12 -19.76 -21.82 10.13
C SER A 12 -18.46 -21.10 10.50
N THR A 13 -17.32 -21.74 10.26
CA THR A 13 -16.06 -21.00 10.21
C THR A 13 -16.16 -20.11 8.98
N ALA A 14 -16.30 -18.80 9.16
CA ALA A 14 -16.11 -17.88 8.06
C ALA A 14 -14.68 -18.11 7.54
N LYS A 15 -14.57 -18.61 6.31
CA LYS A 15 -13.30 -18.83 5.61
C LYS A 15 -13.27 -17.83 4.46
N ALA A 16 -12.97 -16.55 4.68
CA ALA A 16 -12.58 -15.61 3.62
C ALA A 16 -12.38 -14.21 4.17
N ASP A 17 -11.14 -13.74 4.28
CA ASP A 17 -10.93 -12.44 4.90
C ASP A 17 -9.74 -11.65 4.30
N ILE A 18 -8.70 -12.28 3.71
CA ILE A 18 -7.69 -11.56 2.88
C ILE A 18 -7.04 -12.38 1.76
N TYR A 19 -6.90 -11.84 0.54
CA TYR A 19 -6.24 -12.51 -0.59
C TYR A 19 -5.20 -11.60 -1.24
N LEU A 20 -3.95 -12.07 -1.32
CA LEU A 20 -2.86 -11.32 -1.94
C LEU A 20 -2.85 -11.55 -3.46
N HIS A 21 -2.84 -10.47 -4.25
CA HIS A 21 -2.95 -10.51 -5.71
C HIS A 21 -1.62 -10.21 -6.42
N ASN A 22 -0.82 -9.27 -5.90
CA ASN A 22 0.51 -8.97 -6.40
C ASN A 22 1.47 -8.65 -5.22
N PRO A 23 2.68 -9.23 -5.16
CA PRO A 23 3.09 -10.45 -5.88
C PRO A 23 2.10 -11.60 -5.61
N ARG A 24 2.01 -12.58 -6.51
CA ARG A 24 0.96 -13.62 -6.47
C ARG A 24 0.88 -14.33 -5.12
N GLY A 25 -0.27 -14.23 -4.44
CA GLY A 25 -0.58 -14.97 -3.22
C GLY A 25 -0.71 -16.48 -3.47
N SER A 26 -0.05 -17.27 -2.64
CA SER A 26 -0.11 -18.73 -2.70
C SER A 26 -1.36 -19.27 -2.03
N ASN A 27 -1.81 -18.72 -0.90
CA ASN A 27 -2.87 -19.29 -0.07
C ASN A 27 -2.69 -20.80 0.21
N ASN A 28 -1.44 -21.24 0.45
CA ASN A 28 -0.98 -22.64 0.53
C ASN A 28 -1.05 -23.46 -0.78
N ARG A 29 -1.50 -22.89 -1.88
CA ARG A 29 -1.48 -23.52 -3.20
C ARG A 29 -0.05 -23.65 -3.72
N LEU A 30 0.18 -24.66 -4.56
CA LEU A 30 1.38 -24.86 -5.38
C LEU A 30 0.95 -24.87 -6.86
N ASP A 31 0.76 -26.04 -7.47
CA ASP A 31 0.48 -26.21 -8.91
C ASP A 31 -0.76 -27.07 -9.19
N GLU A 32 -1.69 -27.11 -8.24
CA GLU A 32 -2.85 -27.98 -8.32
C GLU A 32 -3.71 -27.71 -9.56
N ALA A 33 -4.14 -28.76 -10.27
CA ALA A 33 -5.06 -28.66 -11.40
C ALA A 33 -6.51 -28.28 -10.98
N GLY A 34 -6.87 -28.49 -9.71
CA GLY A 34 -8.18 -28.17 -9.17
C GLY A 34 -8.33 -26.69 -8.82
N ARG A 35 -9.57 -26.23 -8.61
CA ARG A 35 -9.86 -24.84 -8.20
C ARG A 35 -9.41 -24.53 -6.77
N GLU A 36 -9.44 -25.54 -5.91
CA GLU A 36 -9.07 -25.48 -4.50
C GLU A 36 -7.60 -25.85 -4.33
N ARG A 37 -6.96 -25.31 -3.29
CA ARG A 37 -5.68 -25.85 -2.78
C ARG A 37 -5.91 -27.28 -2.29
N ASN A 38 -4.93 -28.16 -2.48
CA ASN A 38 -5.07 -29.56 -2.04
C ASN A 38 -4.83 -29.73 -0.54
N ASN A 39 -4.08 -28.81 0.10
CA ASN A 39 -3.69 -28.93 1.50
C ASN A 39 -3.58 -27.57 2.19
N ALA A 40 -4.55 -27.25 3.04
CA ALA A 40 -4.56 -26.05 3.87
C ALA A 40 -3.48 -26.03 5.00
N ASN A 41 -2.79 -27.16 5.21
CA ASN A 41 -1.74 -27.30 6.22
C ASN A 41 -0.31 -27.24 5.64
N ARG A 42 -0.15 -26.93 4.35
CA ARG A 42 1.14 -27.05 3.67
C ARG A 42 2.23 -26.13 4.24
N LEU A 43 2.00 -24.82 4.22
CA LEU A 43 2.98 -23.79 4.60
C LEU A 43 2.58 -23.00 5.85
N PHE A 44 1.34 -22.51 5.91
CA PHE A 44 0.89 -21.58 6.95
C PHE A 44 -0.63 -21.65 7.15
N ASP A 45 -1.13 -21.06 8.22
CA ASP A 45 -2.57 -20.96 8.43
C ASP A 45 -3.14 -19.67 7.81
N SER A 46 -3.68 -19.76 6.59
CA SER A 46 -4.24 -18.57 5.95
C SER A 46 -5.55 -18.10 6.57
N GLN A 47 -6.29 -19.00 7.24
CA GLN A 47 -7.67 -18.79 7.67
C GLN A 47 -8.65 -18.45 6.52
N ASN A 48 -8.19 -18.53 5.27
CA ASN A 48 -8.94 -18.18 4.06
C ASN A 48 -9.67 -19.38 3.44
N ASN A 49 -10.54 -19.08 2.47
CA ASN A 49 -11.18 -20.07 1.61
C ASN A 49 -10.15 -20.94 0.86
N ASP A 50 -10.47 -22.22 0.66
CA ASP A 50 -9.63 -23.16 -0.07
C ASP A 50 -9.47 -22.81 -1.56
N ARG A 51 -10.34 -21.97 -2.14
CA ARG A 51 -10.30 -21.54 -3.56
C ARG A 51 -9.45 -20.31 -3.87
N GLY A 52 -8.93 -19.62 -2.85
CA GLY A 52 -8.01 -18.49 -3.04
C GLY A 52 -6.62 -18.94 -3.54
N GLY A 53 -5.79 -17.97 -3.91
CA GLY A 53 -4.41 -18.20 -4.35
C GLY A 53 -4.25 -18.58 -5.82
N TYR A 54 -2.99 -18.50 -6.27
CA TYR A 54 -2.54 -18.70 -7.64
C TYR A 54 -1.56 -19.86 -7.74
N ASN A 55 -1.38 -20.42 -8.94
CA ASN A 55 -0.35 -21.44 -9.17
C ASN A 55 1.06 -20.83 -9.08
N VAL A 56 2.06 -21.64 -8.76
CA VAL A 56 3.45 -21.19 -8.53
C VAL A 56 4.01 -20.50 -9.77
N GLY A 57 4.91 -19.56 -9.53
CA GLY A 57 5.70 -18.93 -10.57
C GLY A 57 6.67 -17.94 -9.96
N ASN A 58 7.95 -18.15 -10.23
CA ASN A 58 9.01 -17.37 -9.62
C ASN A 58 9.22 -16.08 -10.42
N LEU A 59 9.32 -14.97 -9.70
CA LEU A 59 9.66 -13.65 -10.23
C LEU A 59 10.93 -13.14 -9.53
N TYR A 60 11.54 -12.11 -10.10
CA TYR A 60 12.58 -11.33 -9.41
C TYR A 60 12.24 -9.85 -9.41
N TYR A 61 12.76 -9.11 -8.43
CA TYR A 61 12.62 -7.67 -8.35
C TYR A 61 13.97 -7.03 -8.05
N TYR A 62 14.31 -5.96 -8.77
CA TYR A 62 15.52 -5.20 -8.48
C TYR A 62 15.36 -4.39 -7.19
N ALA A 63 16.40 -4.37 -6.36
CA ALA A 63 16.54 -3.43 -5.26
C ALA A 63 16.28 -1.99 -5.73
N GLY A 64 15.50 -1.22 -4.97
CA GLY A 64 15.09 0.14 -5.31
C GLY A 64 13.90 0.25 -6.28
N SER A 65 13.53 -0.82 -6.97
CA SER A 65 12.34 -0.81 -7.84
C SER A 65 11.04 -0.70 -7.04
N LYS A 66 9.99 -0.17 -7.68
CA LYS A 66 8.67 0.04 -7.09
C LYS A 66 7.75 -1.11 -7.49
N LEU A 67 7.21 -1.81 -6.49
CA LEU A 67 6.27 -2.92 -6.65
C LEU A 67 4.95 -2.55 -6.00
N MET A 68 3.87 -2.52 -6.79
CA MET A 68 2.52 -2.35 -6.24
C MET A 68 2.05 -3.66 -5.62
N ILE A 69 2.03 -3.71 -4.29
CA ILE A 69 1.39 -4.79 -3.55
C ILE A 69 -0.11 -4.57 -3.63
N GLU A 70 -0.89 -5.58 -3.99
CA GLU A 70 -2.35 -5.48 -4.07
C GLU A 70 -3.01 -6.67 -3.41
N TRP A 71 -4.14 -6.42 -2.75
CA TRP A 71 -4.95 -7.44 -2.09
C TRP A 71 -6.43 -7.06 -2.09
N THR A 72 -7.24 -8.03 -1.69
CA THR A 72 -8.64 -7.84 -1.31
C THR A 72 -8.85 -8.35 0.11
N ASN A 73 -9.69 -7.68 0.91
CA ASN A 73 -10.06 -8.15 2.25
C ASN A 73 -11.57 -8.07 2.45
N GLN A 74 -12.18 -9.12 2.99
CA GLN A 74 -13.64 -9.24 3.01
C GLN A 74 -14.31 -8.43 4.12
N HIS A 75 -13.66 -8.31 5.27
CA HIS A 75 -14.17 -7.57 6.41
C HIS A 75 -13.58 -6.16 6.32
N SER A 76 -14.43 -5.14 6.39
CA SER A 76 -14.05 -3.76 6.08
C SER A 76 -12.89 -3.21 6.93
N CYS A 77 -12.20 -2.23 6.36
CA CYS A 77 -11.28 -1.33 7.04
C CYS A 77 -11.78 0.11 6.89
N MET A 78 -11.44 0.97 7.84
CA MET A 78 -11.95 2.34 7.95
C MET A 78 -13.50 2.44 7.95
N ASN A 79 -14.17 1.44 8.54
CA ASN A 79 -15.62 1.38 8.71
C ASN A 79 -15.95 1.48 10.21
N PRO A 80 -16.93 2.28 10.63
CA PRO A 80 -17.28 2.43 12.05
C PRO A 80 -17.61 1.14 12.81
N LYS A 81 -17.86 0.04 12.10
CA LYS A 81 -18.23 -1.27 12.66
C LYS A 81 -17.05 -2.18 12.99
N SER A 82 -15.84 -1.84 12.52
CA SER A 82 -14.66 -2.69 12.69
C SER A 82 -13.41 -1.89 13.06
N HIS A 83 -12.57 -2.51 13.88
CA HIS A 83 -11.16 -2.14 13.98
C HIS A 83 -10.38 -3.04 13.04
N CYS A 84 -9.47 -2.45 12.26
CA CYS A 84 -8.69 -3.15 11.25
C CYS A 84 -7.23 -2.68 11.28
N GLU A 85 -6.31 -3.64 11.15
CA GLU A 85 -4.90 -3.40 10.83
C GLU A 85 -4.44 -4.33 9.70
N ILE A 86 -3.77 -3.75 8.70
CA ILE A 86 -3.08 -4.49 7.64
C ILE A 86 -1.57 -4.36 7.86
N VAL A 87 -0.88 -5.49 7.99
CA VAL A 87 0.58 -5.53 8.20
C VAL A 87 1.25 -6.22 7.02
N LEU A 88 2.12 -5.49 6.33
CA LEU A 88 2.90 -5.99 5.20
C LEU A 88 4.32 -6.33 5.65
N GLN A 89 4.80 -7.50 5.30
CA GLN A 89 6.09 -8.02 5.72
C GLN A 89 6.76 -8.84 4.64
N TYR A 90 8.06 -9.06 4.78
CA TYR A 90 8.81 -9.98 3.95
C TYR A 90 9.86 -10.74 4.77
N MET A 91 10.31 -11.86 4.23
CA MET A 91 11.39 -12.65 4.78
C MET A 91 12.27 -13.12 3.64
N CYS A 92 13.59 -13.11 3.83
CA CYS A 92 14.55 -13.65 2.88
C CYS A 92 15.52 -14.59 3.61
N SER A 93 15.66 -15.82 3.12
CA SER A 93 16.61 -16.81 3.64
C SER A 93 16.78 -17.93 2.61
N SER A 94 17.97 -18.53 2.55
CA SER A 94 18.30 -19.60 1.59
C SER A 94 17.43 -20.85 1.75
N MET A 95 16.72 -20.95 2.87
CA MET A 95 15.81 -22.05 3.18
C MET A 95 14.36 -21.80 2.72
N VAL A 96 13.98 -20.56 2.38
CA VAL A 96 12.64 -20.19 1.94
C VAL A 96 12.35 -20.81 0.58
N ARG A 97 11.27 -21.58 0.45
CA ARG A 97 10.93 -22.31 -0.79
C ARG A 97 9.46 -22.70 -0.85
N ASP A 98 8.95 -22.82 -2.08
CA ASP A 98 7.64 -23.42 -2.35
C ASP A 98 7.69 -24.96 -2.34
N GLY A 99 8.84 -25.57 -2.67
CA GLY A 99 8.95 -27.03 -2.80
C GLY A 99 8.20 -27.57 -4.02
N SER A 100 8.15 -28.90 -4.14
CA SER A 100 7.58 -29.63 -5.28
C SER A 100 6.36 -30.49 -4.94
N THR A 101 5.99 -30.59 -3.66
CA THR A 101 4.78 -31.31 -3.23
C THR A 101 3.81 -30.41 -2.49
N THR A 102 2.53 -30.78 -2.57
CA THR A 102 1.45 -30.17 -1.78
C THR A 102 1.39 -30.71 -0.35
N SER A 103 2.16 -31.74 -0.02
CA SER A 103 2.21 -32.35 1.31
C SER A 103 2.80 -31.38 2.34
N THR A 104 2.32 -31.47 3.59
CA THR A 104 2.92 -30.72 4.70
C THR A 104 4.28 -31.32 5.05
N ILE A 105 5.30 -30.47 5.18
CA ILE A 105 6.64 -30.87 5.63
C ILE A 105 6.57 -31.70 6.94
N PRO A 106 7.29 -32.81 7.12
CA PRO A 106 7.20 -33.63 8.34
C PRO A 106 7.64 -32.91 9.62
N ASP A 107 7.15 -33.35 10.78
CA ASP A 107 7.62 -32.83 12.09
C ASP A 107 8.71 -33.74 12.72
N ASN A 108 8.68 -35.02 12.35
CA ASN A 108 9.69 -35.98 12.74
C ASN A 108 10.80 -36.00 11.67
N PRO A 109 12.03 -35.60 12.00
CA PRO A 109 13.13 -35.57 11.04
C PRO A 109 13.40 -36.92 10.38
N THR A 110 13.07 -38.06 11.01
CA THR A 110 13.22 -39.39 10.39
C THR A 110 12.33 -39.65 9.17
N GLN A 111 11.40 -38.75 8.87
CA GLN A 111 10.54 -38.81 7.67
C GLN A 111 11.04 -37.90 6.54
N CYS A 112 12.12 -37.15 6.79
CA CYS A 112 12.78 -36.26 5.84
C CYS A 112 14.04 -36.92 5.29
N THR A 113 14.46 -36.49 4.10
CA THR A 113 15.72 -36.93 3.50
C THR A 113 16.88 -36.61 4.45
N ASP A 114 17.83 -37.54 4.59
CA ASP A 114 19.01 -37.42 5.46
C ASP A 114 18.73 -37.05 6.91
N TYR A 115 17.52 -37.35 7.40
CA TYR A 115 17.07 -37.01 8.75
C TYR A 115 17.03 -35.50 9.03
N ASP A 116 16.96 -34.65 7.99
CA ASP A 116 16.90 -33.19 8.11
C ASP A 116 15.80 -32.59 7.21
N CYS A 117 14.76 -32.05 7.84
CA CYS A 117 13.67 -31.43 7.10
C CYS A 117 14.04 -30.05 6.54
N ASN A 118 15.06 -29.37 7.08
CA ASN A 118 15.47 -28.07 6.55
C ASN A 118 16.04 -28.18 5.13
N THR A 119 16.69 -29.31 4.82
CA THR A 119 17.35 -29.58 3.53
C THR A 119 16.48 -30.41 2.57
N ASP A 120 15.37 -30.98 3.04
CA ASP A 120 14.42 -31.71 2.17
C ASP A 120 13.60 -30.74 1.29
N LEU A 121 14.12 -30.50 0.09
CA LEU A 121 13.57 -29.54 -0.88
C LEU A 121 12.23 -29.95 -1.49
N ARG A 122 11.76 -31.19 -1.24
CA ARG A 122 10.44 -31.63 -1.72
C ARG A 122 9.33 -30.77 -1.13
N TYR A 123 9.46 -30.40 0.13
CA TYR A 123 8.42 -29.67 0.85
C TYR A 123 8.65 -28.17 0.79
N GLY A 124 7.56 -27.42 0.70
CA GLY A 124 7.56 -25.98 0.92
C GLY A 124 7.90 -25.64 2.37
N MET A 125 8.66 -24.56 2.56
CA MET A 125 9.11 -24.11 3.86
C MET A 125 9.39 -22.60 3.81
N HIS A 126 8.65 -21.82 4.59
CA HIS A 126 8.93 -20.39 4.77
C HIS A 126 9.77 -20.24 6.03
N GLU A 127 9.23 -20.61 7.19
CA GLU A 127 9.97 -20.70 8.44
C GLU A 127 10.66 -22.06 8.58
N ASN A 128 11.88 -22.10 9.13
CA ASN A 128 12.64 -23.34 9.25
C ASN A 128 12.26 -24.18 10.48
N TYR A 129 12.74 -25.43 10.52
CA TYR A 129 12.42 -26.37 11.60
C TYR A 129 12.87 -25.87 12.97
N ASP A 130 14.03 -25.22 13.06
CA ASP A 130 14.59 -24.77 14.33
C ASP A 130 13.74 -23.63 14.94
N TYR A 131 13.30 -22.68 14.12
CA TYR A 131 12.36 -21.64 14.51
C TYR A 131 11.05 -22.24 15.03
N TYR A 132 10.49 -23.20 14.29
CA TYR A 132 9.28 -23.90 14.70
C TYR A 132 9.48 -24.74 15.97
N LYS A 133 10.64 -25.39 16.13
CA LYS A 133 10.99 -26.17 17.32
C LYS A 133 11.09 -25.28 18.54
N ASN A 134 11.66 -24.08 18.41
CA ASN A 134 11.65 -23.07 19.47
C ASN A 134 10.21 -22.68 19.81
N CYS A 135 9.41 -22.24 18.82
CA CYS A 135 8.02 -21.84 19.04
C CYS A 135 7.16 -22.94 19.70
N ARG A 136 7.23 -24.20 19.23
CA ARG A 136 6.42 -25.29 19.79
C ARG A 136 6.79 -25.68 21.21
N SER A 137 8.02 -25.41 21.61
CA SER A 137 8.55 -25.71 22.93
C SER A 137 8.42 -24.52 23.88
N ARG A 138 8.27 -23.30 23.34
CA ARG A 138 8.15 -22.06 24.11
C ARG A 138 6.80 -21.94 24.79
N GLN A 139 6.82 -21.48 26.04
CA GLN A 139 5.63 -21.07 26.78
C GLN A 139 4.94 -19.91 26.05
N ARG A 140 3.61 -19.99 25.92
CA ARG A 140 2.85 -18.86 25.38
C ARG A 140 2.87 -17.67 26.33
N ASN A 141 2.64 -16.48 25.81
CA ASN A 141 2.31 -15.32 26.64
C ASN A 141 0.92 -15.53 27.28
N THR A 142 0.90 -15.74 28.59
CA THR A 142 -0.32 -15.97 29.37
C THR A 142 -1.13 -14.69 29.59
N GLY A 143 -0.57 -13.52 29.31
CA GLY A 143 -1.24 -12.21 29.34
C GLY A 143 -2.18 -11.93 28.18
N LEU A 144 -2.26 -12.83 27.18
CA LEU A 144 -3.11 -12.64 26.00
C LEU A 144 -4.57 -13.05 26.24
N PHE A 145 -5.48 -12.29 25.66
CA PHE A 145 -6.90 -12.59 25.63
C PHE A 145 -7.20 -13.88 24.82
N THR A 146 -7.87 -14.83 25.46
CA THR A 146 -8.32 -16.09 24.86
C THR A 146 -9.83 -16.17 24.71
N ALA A 147 -10.56 -15.11 25.09
CA ALA A 147 -12.02 -15.11 25.16
C ALA A 147 -12.53 -16.32 25.98
N ASP A 148 -13.44 -17.11 25.40
CA ASP A 148 -13.99 -18.34 25.96
C ASP A 148 -13.31 -19.61 25.41
N GLN A 149 -12.22 -19.48 24.65
CA GLN A 149 -11.50 -20.63 24.07
C GLN A 149 -10.68 -21.37 25.11
N LYS A 150 -10.86 -22.70 25.17
CA LYS A 150 -10.05 -23.60 25.99
C LYS A 150 -8.82 -24.08 25.20
N LEU A 151 -7.66 -23.52 25.52
CA LEU A 151 -6.39 -23.94 24.94
C LEU A 151 -6.00 -25.33 25.47
N LYS A 152 -5.43 -26.19 24.61
CA LYS A 152 -5.01 -27.54 25.01
C LYS A 152 -3.74 -27.57 25.87
N ALA A 153 -2.87 -26.56 25.78
CA ALA A 153 -1.66 -26.43 26.59
C ALA A 153 -1.12 -25.00 26.55
N ASP A 154 -0.23 -24.68 27.51
CA ASP A 154 0.46 -23.40 27.60
C ASP A 154 1.76 -23.40 26.77
N ARG A 155 1.62 -23.48 25.44
CA ARG A 155 2.74 -23.31 24.48
C ARG A 155 2.35 -22.30 23.41
N ALA A 156 3.33 -21.62 22.82
CA ALA A 156 3.12 -20.58 21.78
C ALA A 156 2.43 -21.11 20.49
N ARG A 157 2.23 -22.41 20.36
CA ARG A 157 1.37 -23.00 19.32
C ARG A 157 -0.12 -22.94 19.60
N PHE A 158 -0.51 -22.78 20.86
CA PHE A 158 -1.90 -22.75 21.29
C PHE A 158 -2.31 -21.29 21.49
N THR A 159 -3.06 -20.77 20.53
CA THR A 159 -3.62 -19.41 20.56
C THR A 159 -5.13 -19.48 20.55
N ARG A 160 -5.80 -18.34 20.76
CA ARG A 160 -7.26 -18.24 20.62
C ARG A 160 -7.76 -18.78 19.27
N GLN A 161 -7.03 -18.53 18.18
CA GLN A 161 -7.39 -19.01 16.85
C GLN A 161 -6.90 -20.43 16.53
N ASN A 162 -5.95 -20.96 17.32
CA ASN A 162 -5.44 -22.31 17.18
C ASN A 162 -5.46 -23.08 18.52
N PRO A 163 -6.63 -23.23 19.17
CA PRO A 163 -6.72 -23.75 20.54
C PRO A 163 -6.28 -25.22 20.66
N THR A 164 -6.31 -25.97 19.54
CA THR A 164 -5.87 -27.36 19.46
C THR A 164 -4.40 -27.52 19.07
N GLY A 165 -3.71 -26.43 18.73
CA GLY A 165 -2.30 -26.43 18.33
C GLY A 165 -2.05 -27.14 16.99
N THR A 166 -3.00 -27.10 16.06
CA THR A 166 -2.87 -27.71 14.73
C THR A 166 -1.64 -27.15 14.02
N ARG A 167 -0.82 -28.02 13.43
CA ARG A 167 0.41 -27.63 12.72
C ARG A 167 0.11 -27.27 11.26
N ARG A 168 0.69 -26.16 10.81
CA ARG A 168 0.61 -25.63 9.45
C ARG A 168 2.02 -25.30 8.99
N GLY A 169 2.61 -26.17 8.18
CA GLY A 169 4.05 -26.14 7.92
C GLY A 169 4.88 -26.04 9.22
N TYR A 170 5.70 -25.00 9.27
CA TYR A 170 6.55 -24.60 10.40
C TYR A 170 6.23 -23.20 10.94
N GLU A 171 5.01 -22.72 10.68
CA GLU A 171 4.52 -21.46 11.23
C GLU A 171 4.47 -21.48 12.77
N CYS A 172 4.76 -20.34 13.38
CA CYS A 172 4.50 -20.08 14.79
C CYS A 172 3.14 -19.35 14.98
N PRO A 173 2.09 -20.00 15.50
CA PRO A 173 0.76 -19.39 15.60
C PRO A 173 0.70 -18.11 16.44
N GLU A 174 1.44 -18.02 17.54
CA GLU A 174 1.47 -16.80 18.36
C GLU A 174 2.13 -15.62 17.64
N GLU A 175 3.17 -15.85 16.83
CA GLU A 175 3.79 -14.80 16.02
C GLU A 175 2.87 -14.34 14.87
N ARG A 176 2.12 -15.27 14.29
CA ARG A 176 1.10 -14.96 13.30
C ARG A 176 0.02 -14.07 13.89
N ASP A 177 -0.56 -14.47 15.03
CA ASP A 177 -1.76 -13.86 15.62
C ASP A 177 -1.52 -12.51 16.31
N TYR A 178 -0.30 -12.24 16.78
CA TYR A 178 -0.02 -11.04 17.59
C TYR A 178 1.13 -10.23 17.02
N TYR A 179 0.88 -8.94 16.81
CA TYR A 179 1.83 -7.99 16.24
C TYR A 179 1.82 -6.65 16.99
N PRO A 180 2.99 -6.02 17.24
CA PRO A 180 4.34 -6.54 17.11
C PRO A 180 4.62 -7.77 17.97
N TYR A 181 5.41 -8.72 17.47
CA TYR A 181 5.71 -9.95 18.20
C TYR A 181 6.87 -9.73 19.17
N TRP A 182 6.75 -10.20 20.42
CA TRP A 182 7.69 -9.92 21.52
C TRP A 182 8.90 -10.87 21.60
N HIS A 183 8.92 -11.94 20.81
CA HIS A 183 10.08 -12.81 20.63
C HIS A 183 10.63 -12.68 19.21
N PRO A 184 11.87 -13.14 18.95
CA PRO A 184 12.47 -13.00 17.63
C PRO A 184 11.60 -13.59 16.52
N THR A 185 11.38 -12.84 15.45
CA THR A 185 10.68 -13.28 14.23
C THR A 185 11.61 -13.18 13.01
N PRO A 186 11.50 -14.08 12.00
CA PRO A 186 12.23 -13.93 10.74
C PRO A 186 11.58 -12.92 9.78
N TRP A 187 10.39 -12.39 10.14
CA TRP A 187 9.61 -11.49 9.31
C TRP A 187 9.99 -10.02 9.56
N ARG A 188 10.39 -9.33 8.49
CA ARG A 188 10.73 -7.90 8.50
C ARG A 188 9.53 -7.08 8.08
N ASP A 189 9.33 -5.95 8.73
CA ASP A 189 8.16 -5.10 8.52
C ASP A 189 8.36 -4.13 7.36
N ILE A 190 7.36 -4.05 6.47
CA ILE A 190 7.29 -3.10 5.35
C ILE A 190 6.43 -1.91 5.74
N ALA A 191 5.18 -2.21 6.12
CA ALA A 191 4.19 -1.20 6.45
C ALA A 191 3.11 -1.73 7.40
N VAL A 192 2.57 -0.83 8.20
CA VAL A 192 1.40 -1.03 9.06
C VAL A 192 0.36 0.01 8.66
N MET A 193 -0.78 -0.46 8.14
CA MET A 193 -1.93 0.38 7.87
C MET A 193 -2.98 0.12 8.97
N THR A 194 -3.40 1.17 9.68
CA THR A 194 -4.26 1.05 10.87
C THR A 194 -5.49 1.97 10.79
N ASN A 195 -6.61 1.58 11.40
CA ASN A 195 -7.74 2.49 11.59
C ASN A 195 -7.45 3.58 12.65
N ASP A 196 -6.49 3.34 13.55
CA ASP A 196 -6.09 4.28 14.60
C ASP A 196 -4.61 4.66 14.44
N ALA A 197 -4.38 5.76 13.74
CA ALA A 197 -3.05 6.31 13.48
C ALA A 197 -2.30 6.77 14.73
N THR A 198 -3.00 7.02 15.84
CA THR A 198 -2.36 7.41 17.09
C THR A 198 -1.46 6.29 17.63
N LYS A 199 -1.67 5.04 17.20
CA LYS A 199 -0.85 3.87 17.52
C LYS A 199 0.41 3.74 16.67
N CYS A 200 0.65 4.63 15.71
CA CYS A 200 1.83 4.52 14.85
C CYS A 200 3.15 4.65 15.62
N ASP A 201 3.24 5.54 16.61
CA ASP A 201 4.44 5.65 17.45
C ASP A 201 4.78 4.30 18.12
N TYR A 202 3.77 3.54 18.54
CA TYR A 202 3.94 2.19 19.07
C TYR A 202 4.47 1.22 18.00
N TYR A 203 3.86 1.15 16.81
CA TYR A 203 4.34 0.24 15.76
C TYR A 203 5.76 0.55 15.28
N LEU A 204 6.08 1.85 15.13
CA LEU A 204 7.38 2.32 14.68
C LEU A 204 8.49 1.95 15.68
N THR A 205 8.22 2.04 16.99
CA THR A 205 9.21 1.78 18.04
C THR A 205 9.27 0.31 18.46
N GLU A 206 8.17 -0.42 18.34
CA GLU A 206 8.10 -1.84 18.71
C GLU A 206 8.37 -2.80 17.56
N SER A 207 8.55 -2.35 16.32
CA SER A 207 8.95 -3.24 15.22
C SER A 207 10.32 -3.88 15.48
N GLU A 208 10.47 -5.16 15.13
CA GLU A 208 11.78 -5.85 15.21
C GLU A 208 12.78 -5.32 14.17
N ASN A 209 12.34 -4.49 13.21
CA ASN A 209 13.24 -3.73 12.34
C ASN A 209 14.24 -2.89 13.15
N VAL A 210 13.76 -2.23 14.22
CA VAL A 210 14.53 -1.28 15.04
C VAL A 210 14.75 -1.72 16.48
N LYS A 211 13.96 -2.69 16.99
CA LYS A 211 14.03 -3.13 18.39
C LYS A 211 14.32 -4.63 18.51
N GLY A 212 15.46 -4.98 19.11
CA GLY A 212 15.84 -6.37 19.34
C GLY A 212 14.94 -7.09 20.36
N ARG A 213 14.82 -8.41 20.26
CA ARG A 213 13.89 -9.23 21.05
C ARG A 213 14.59 -10.17 22.03
N TRP A 214 14.08 -10.24 23.24
CA TRP A 214 14.61 -11.14 24.25
C TRP A 214 13.99 -12.53 24.15
N PHE A 215 14.79 -13.56 24.43
CA PHE A 215 14.36 -14.95 24.45
C PHE A 215 15.24 -15.79 25.36
N CYS A 216 14.70 -16.94 25.79
CA CYS A 216 15.48 -17.94 26.50
C CYS A 216 16.19 -18.84 25.50
N ASP A 217 17.51 -18.71 25.43
CA ASP A 217 18.37 -19.51 24.55
C ASP A 217 18.65 -20.87 25.18
N ILE A 218 18.33 -21.93 24.45
CA ILE A 218 18.60 -23.32 24.81
C ILE A 218 19.46 -23.94 23.70
N PRO A 219 20.56 -24.64 24.04
CA PRO A 219 21.40 -25.30 23.05
C PRO A 219 20.60 -26.18 22.07
N ARG A 220 20.90 -26.05 20.78
CA ARG A 220 20.19 -26.73 19.69
C ARG A 220 20.15 -28.25 19.88
N GLU A 221 21.25 -28.85 20.31
CA GLU A 221 21.34 -30.29 20.58
C GLU A 221 20.36 -30.74 21.66
N THR A 222 20.20 -29.92 22.72
CA THR A 222 19.21 -30.17 23.77
C THR A 222 17.81 -30.10 23.19
N LEU A 223 17.48 -29.08 22.38
CA LEU A 223 16.17 -28.97 21.74
C LEU A 223 15.88 -30.15 20.81
N ALA A 224 16.85 -30.58 20.01
CA ALA A 224 16.71 -31.69 19.07
C ALA A 224 16.38 -33.01 19.77
N ASN A 225 17.06 -33.29 20.89
CA ASN A 225 16.92 -34.55 21.64
C ASN A 225 15.74 -34.55 22.63
N SER A 226 15.08 -33.40 22.83
CA SER A 226 14.02 -33.25 23.82
C SER A 226 12.63 -33.35 23.21
N LYS A 227 11.82 -34.26 23.77
CA LYS A 227 10.40 -34.42 23.39
C LYS A 227 9.47 -33.44 24.10
N ASN A 228 9.73 -33.13 25.37
CA ASN A 228 8.81 -32.37 26.25
C ASN A 228 9.45 -31.13 26.90
N ILE A 229 10.51 -30.57 26.29
CA ILE A 229 11.12 -29.36 26.83
C ILE A 229 10.16 -28.17 26.75
N GLU A 230 10.16 -27.37 27.81
CA GLU A 230 9.33 -26.18 27.95
C GLU A 230 10.25 -24.98 28.12
N ILE A 231 10.39 -24.19 27.06
CA ILE A 231 11.28 -23.03 27.05
C ILE A 231 10.52 -21.87 27.70
N PRO A 232 11.03 -21.27 28.79
CA PRO A 232 10.41 -20.10 29.38
C PRO A 232 10.39 -18.89 28.46
N ASN A 233 9.37 -18.04 28.62
CA ASN A 233 9.21 -16.83 27.81
C ASN A 233 9.59 -15.53 28.55
N ASN A 234 10.06 -15.63 29.79
CA ASN A 234 10.51 -14.52 30.60
C ASN A 234 11.90 -14.80 31.22
N LYS A 235 12.54 -13.75 31.70
CA LYS A 235 13.91 -13.78 32.20
C LYS A 235 14.06 -14.65 33.46
N ASP A 236 13.23 -14.42 34.45
CA ASP A 236 13.38 -15.05 35.77
C ASP A 236 13.27 -16.58 35.67
N ASP A 237 12.28 -17.05 34.90
CA ASP A 237 12.10 -18.47 34.65
C ASP A 237 13.22 -19.05 33.76
N CYS A 238 13.75 -18.26 32.81
CA CYS A 238 14.89 -18.68 31.99
C CYS A 238 16.16 -18.88 32.82
N ASP A 239 16.45 -17.98 33.76
CA ASP A 239 17.63 -18.07 34.63
C ASP A 239 17.51 -19.26 35.61
N ALA A 240 16.28 -19.55 36.05
CA ALA A 240 15.95 -20.72 36.86
C ALA A 240 15.89 -22.03 36.04
N PHE A 241 15.81 -21.95 34.71
CA PHE A 241 15.61 -23.10 33.84
C PHE A 241 16.72 -24.14 33.96
N ARG A 242 16.35 -25.41 34.13
CA ARG A 242 17.26 -26.57 34.08
C ARG A 242 16.64 -27.69 33.25
N TYR A 243 17.44 -28.31 32.40
CA TYR A 243 17.04 -29.49 31.63
C TYR A 243 18.07 -30.64 31.69
N PRO A 244 17.68 -31.86 32.10
CA PRO A 244 16.37 -32.25 32.62
C PRO A 244 15.94 -31.46 33.86
N LYS A 245 14.64 -31.38 34.12
CA LYS A 245 14.09 -30.59 35.23
C LYS A 245 14.70 -31.05 36.56
N ASN A 246 15.11 -30.11 37.41
CA ASN A 246 15.76 -30.33 38.71
C ASN A 246 17.15 -30.98 38.66
N ASP A 247 17.77 -31.13 37.49
CA ASP A 247 19.17 -31.53 37.40
C ASP A 247 20.08 -30.32 37.60
N VAL A 248 20.89 -30.34 38.67
CA VAL A 248 21.80 -29.25 39.03
C VAL A 248 22.93 -29.09 38.00
N ASN A 249 23.30 -30.19 37.34
CA ASN A 249 24.28 -30.25 36.25
C ASN A 249 23.62 -30.21 34.87
N GLY A 250 22.29 -30.10 34.83
CA GLY A 250 21.51 -30.00 33.60
C GLY A 250 21.81 -28.73 32.82
N VAL A 251 21.41 -28.75 31.55
CA VAL A 251 21.51 -27.61 30.64
C VAL A 251 20.74 -26.42 31.20
N LYS A 252 21.41 -25.28 31.30
CA LYS A 252 20.84 -24.02 31.78
C LYS A 252 20.32 -23.20 30.61
N GLY A 253 19.19 -22.54 30.80
CA GLY A 253 18.74 -21.51 29.87
C GLY A 253 19.61 -20.26 30.01
N THR A 254 19.79 -19.54 28.92
CA THR A 254 20.45 -18.23 28.95
C THR A 254 19.51 -17.18 28.38
N TRP A 255 19.15 -16.17 29.19
CA TRP A 255 18.35 -15.07 28.71
C TRP A 255 19.19 -14.16 27.80
N LYS A 256 18.87 -14.13 26.50
CA LYS A 256 19.62 -13.40 25.47
C LYS A 256 18.72 -12.45 24.69
N GLN A 257 19.30 -11.37 24.19
CA GLN A 257 18.65 -10.48 23.24
C GLN A 257 19.12 -10.80 21.83
N ALA A 258 18.20 -11.18 20.94
CA ALA A 258 18.45 -11.16 19.52
C ALA A 258 18.52 -9.70 19.04
N PRO A 259 19.45 -9.36 18.12
CA PRO A 259 19.52 -8.03 17.56
C PRO A 259 18.24 -7.71 16.76
N SER A 260 17.92 -6.43 16.62
CA SER A 260 16.95 -5.98 15.62
C SER A 260 17.42 -6.35 14.22
N HIS A 261 16.54 -6.30 13.23
CA HIS A 261 16.94 -6.49 11.84
C HIS A 261 17.86 -5.38 11.31
N SER A 262 18.02 -4.28 12.06
CA SER A 262 18.86 -3.14 11.68
C SER A 262 18.39 -2.52 10.37
N LEU A 263 17.06 -2.39 10.27
CA LEU A 263 16.35 -1.78 9.14
C LEU A 263 15.63 -0.53 9.63
N GLU A 264 15.19 0.30 8.69
CA GLU A 264 14.28 1.40 9.00
C GLU A 264 12.98 0.87 9.63
N ALA A 265 12.37 1.68 10.50
CA ALA A 265 11.04 1.39 11.01
C ALA A 265 10.05 1.25 9.84
N PRO A 266 9.02 0.39 9.96
CA PRO A 266 8.03 0.23 8.89
C PRO A 266 7.30 1.53 8.62
N VAL A 267 6.74 1.70 7.42
CA VAL A 267 5.82 2.81 7.18
C VAL A 267 4.56 2.61 8.02
N CYS A 268 4.13 3.61 8.80
CA CYS A 268 2.85 3.54 9.52
C CYS A 268 1.89 4.65 9.08
N ILE A 269 0.75 4.25 8.50
CA ILE A 269 -0.26 5.15 7.92
C ILE A 269 -1.67 4.64 8.21
N GLU A 270 -2.67 5.45 7.92
CA GLU A 270 -4.08 5.09 8.04
C GLU A 270 -4.47 4.07 6.96
N ASN A 271 -5.43 3.22 7.29
CA ASN A 271 -6.03 2.30 6.35
C ASN A 271 -6.76 3.00 5.20
N GLN A 272 -6.77 2.32 4.06
CA GLN A 272 -7.74 2.59 3.01
C GLN A 272 -9.11 2.09 3.45
N PHE A 273 -10.16 2.82 3.07
CA PHE A 273 -11.52 2.30 3.20
C PHE A 273 -11.68 1.05 2.35
N SER A 274 -12.25 0.00 2.94
CA SER A 274 -12.83 -1.13 2.22
C SER A 274 -14.23 -1.40 2.73
N ARG A 275 -15.14 -1.78 1.83
CA ARG A 275 -16.50 -2.16 2.23
C ARG A 275 -16.54 -3.58 2.80
N ASP A 276 -17.61 -3.90 3.51
CA ASP A 276 -17.89 -5.27 3.93
C ASP A 276 -18.33 -6.13 2.73
N ASN A 277 -17.79 -7.35 2.69
CA ASN A 277 -18.05 -8.38 1.69
C ASN A 277 -17.65 -7.98 0.26
N HIS A 278 -17.92 -8.87 -0.71
CA HIS A 278 -17.60 -8.65 -2.13
C HIS A 278 -16.11 -8.32 -2.37
N LEU A 279 -15.21 -9.04 -1.66
CA LEU A 279 -13.77 -8.83 -1.69
C LEU A 279 -13.30 -7.44 -1.21
N GLY A 280 -14.19 -6.67 -0.57
CA GLY A 280 -13.88 -5.38 0.07
C GLY A 280 -13.16 -4.40 -0.83
N ASN A 281 -13.66 -4.22 -2.06
CA ASN A 281 -13.18 -3.16 -2.94
C ASN A 281 -13.19 -1.81 -2.19
N GLY A 282 -12.13 -1.04 -2.41
CA GLY A 282 -11.99 0.30 -1.90
C GLY A 282 -12.83 1.32 -2.69
N LEU A 283 -12.52 2.60 -2.46
CA LEU A 283 -13.17 3.69 -3.17
C LEU A 283 -12.99 3.53 -4.70
N GLY A 284 -14.04 3.82 -5.46
CA GLY A 284 -14.05 3.64 -6.92
C GLY A 284 -14.15 2.18 -7.39
N GLY A 285 -14.26 1.21 -6.48
CA GLY A 285 -14.40 -0.21 -6.83
C GLY A 285 -13.08 -0.92 -7.12
N TYR A 286 -11.94 -0.25 -6.88
CA TYR A 286 -10.60 -0.81 -7.03
C TYR A 286 -10.18 -1.66 -5.83
N PRO A 287 -9.31 -2.67 -6.01
CA PRO A 287 -8.68 -3.36 -4.89
C PRO A 287 -7.73 -2.47 -4.08
N LEU A 288 -7.44 -2.88 -2.85
CA LEU A 288 -6.52 -2.14 -2.00
C LEU A 288 -5.07 -2.41 -2.41
N ASN A 289 -4.23 -1.40 -2.29
CA ASN A 289 -2.83 -1.52 -2.70
C ASN A 289 -1.86 -0.69 -1.85
N PHE A 290 -0.57 -1.01 -1.96
CA PHE A 290 0.54 -0.30 -1.34
C PHE A 290 1.78 -0.36 -2.26
N ASN A 291 2.38 0.79 -2.56
CA ASN A 291 3.59 0.86 -3.37
C ASN A 291 4.84 0.61 -2.51
N TRP A 292 5.39 -0.59 -2.60
CA TRP A 292 6.61 -0.98 -1.89
C TRP A 292 7.85 -0.62 -2.70
N THR A 293 8.84 -0.05 -2.02
CA THR A 293 10.21 0.06 -2.57
C THR A 293 10.97 -1.19 -2.17
N VAL A 294 11.34 -2.02 -3.13
CA VAL A 294 12.05 -3.27 -2.86
C VAL A 294 13.38 -2.93 -2.16
N PRO A 295 13.66 -3.50 -0.98
CA PRO A 295 14.82 -3.12 -0.19
C PRO A 295 16.12 -3.54 -0.89
N ASP A 296 17.22 -2.84 -0.61
CA ASP A 296 18.55 -3.25 -1.04
C ASP A 296 19.07 -4.41 -0.18
N LEU A 297 18.46 -5.57 -0.41
CA LEU A 297 18.81 -6.83 0.23
C LEU A 297 18.77 -7.95 -0.80
N PRO A 298 19.76 -8.03 -1.70
CA PRO A 298 19.81 -9.07 -2.72
C PRO A 298 19.81 -10.46 -2.10
N HIS A 299 18.83 -11.27 -2.47
CA HIS A 299 18.67 -12.62 -1.96
C HIS A 299 17.86 -13.48 -2.94
N PRO A 300 18.26 -14.73 -3.24
CA PRO A 300 17.60 -15.57 -4.24
C PRO A 300 16.21 -16.09 -3.83
N SER A 301 15.90 -16.02 -2.54
CA SER A 301 14.66 -16.60 -2.00
C SER A 301 14.06 -15.73 -0.91
N CYS A 302 12.96 -15.08 -1.26
CA CYS A 302 12.16 -14.23 -0.39
C CYS A 302 10.67 -14.55 -0.53
N ALA A 303 9.90 -14.31 0.52
CA ALA A 303 8.45 -14.40 0.50
C ALA A 303 7.85 -13.15 1.15
N LEU A 304 6.74 -12.68 0.59
CA LEU A 304 5.95 -11.58 1.14
C LEU A 304 4.79 -12.15 1.95
N ARG A 305 4.45 -11.50 3.06
CA ARG A 305 3.30 -11.81 3.90
C ARG A 305 2.44 -10.58 4.08
N ILE A 306 1.14 -10.77 3.96
CA ILE A 306 0.14 -9.80 4.40
C ILE A 306 -0.61 -10.41 5.57
N ARG A 307 -0.72 -9.65 6.67
CA ARG A 307 -1.60 -9.99 7.80
C ARG A 307 -2.74 -9.01 7.86
N TYR A 308 -3.91 -9.52 8.20
CA TYR A 308 -5.11 -8.74 8.40
C TYR A 308 -5.69 -9.06 9.77
N ASN A 309 -5.51 -8.11 10.68
CA ASN A 309 -6.12 -8.14 12.00
C ASN A 309 -7.42 -7.37 11.93
N VAL A 310 -8.50 -8.00 12.42
CA VAL A 310 -9.81 -7.39 12.47
C VAL A 310 -10.48 -7.72 13.78
N SER A 311 -11.19 -6.75 14.34
CA SER A 311 -12.13 -6.98 15.44
C SER A 311 -13.40 -6.14 15.25
N THR A 312 -14.47 -6.57 15.90
CA THR A 312 -15.71 -5.78 15.91
C THR A 312 -15.55 -4.50 16.72
N ALA A 313 -16.32 -3.47 16.38
CA ALA A 313 -16.52 -2.28 17.19
C ALA A 313 -17.56 -2.49 18.33
N ASP A 314 -17.71 -3.71 18.86
CA ASP A 314 -18.53 -3.95 20.06
C ASP A 314 -17.75 -3.70 21.37
N TYR A 315 -16.42 -3.58 21.30
CA TYR A 315 -15.52 -3.32 22.43
C TYR A 315 -14.25 -2.58 21.98
N GLU A 316 -13.56 -1.93 22.93
CA GLU A 316 -12.24 -1.31 22.68
C GLU A 316 -11.15 -2.39 22.67
N ALA A 317 -10.64 -2.78 21.50
CA ALA A 317 -9.69 -3.90 21.40
C ALA A 317 -8.31 -3.63 22.04
N TRP A 318 -7.93 -2.36 22.20
CA TRP A 318 -6.59 -1.96 22.66
C TRP A 318 -6.51 -1.63 24.15
N ASP A 319 -7.56 -1.08 24.74
CA ASP A 319 -7.47 -0.49 26.08
C ASP A 319 -7.96 -1.44 27.19
N ASP A 320 -8.84 -2.41 26.86
CA ASP A 320 -9.56 -3.21 27.86
C ASP A 320 -9.57 -4.75 27.56
N VAL A 321 -8.63 -5.25 26.74
CA VAL A 321 -8.63 -6.65 26.27
C VAL A 321 -7.30 -7.36 26.52
N ASP A 322 -7.23 -8.11 27.60
CA ASP A 322 -6.08 -8.92 27.99
C ASP A 322 -6.50 -10.24 28.70
N ALA A 323 -5.57 -10.87 29.40
CA ALA A 323 -5.85 -12.10 30.14
C ALA A 323 -6.77 -11.92 31.36
N SER A 324 -6.92 -10.72 31.92
CA SER A 324 -7.85 -10.46 33.02
C SER A 324 -9.32 -10.63 32.56
N ASN A 325 -9.59 -10.44 31.27
CA ASN A 325 -10.90 -10.71 30.68
C ASN A 325 -11.13 -12.21 30.43
N ASN A 326 -10.13 -13.07 30.59
CA ASN A 326 -10.29 -14.52 30.49
C ASN A 326 -10.95 -15.02 31.78
N LYS A 327 -12.24 -15.36 31.75
CA LYS A 327 -12.91 -15.98 32.91
C LYS A 327 -12.55 -17.46 32.98
N GLY A 328 -11.68 -17.81 33.93
CA GLY A 328 -11.08 -19.14 34.13
C GLY A 328 -12.03 -20.29 34.52
N ASN A 329 -13.34 -20.19 34.28
CA ASN A 329 -14.29 -21.23 34.69
C ASN A 329 -15.31 -21.63 33.62
N HIS A 330 -14.95 -21.58 32.32
CA HIS A 330 -15.68 -22.30 31.26
C HIS A 330 -17.21 -22.02 31.17
N GLN A 331 -17.72 -20.94 31.77
CA GLN A 331 -19.14 -20.62 31.84
C GLN A 331 -19.62 -19.83 30.60
N ASN A 332 -19.16 -20.25 29.43
CA ASN A 332 -19.55 -19.72 28.12
C ASN A 332 -19.35 -18.21 27.88
N ALA A 333 -18.83 -17.42 28.82
CA ALA A 333 -18.75 -15.95 28.71
C ALA A 333 -17.40 -15.38 29.16
N ALA A 334 -16.84 -14.46 28.37
CA ALA A 334 -15.65 -13.71 28.75
C ALA A 334 -15.97 -12.58 29.73
N GLY A 335 -14.95 -12.07 30.42
CA GLY A 335 -15.05 -10.91 31.33
C GLY A 335 -15.11 -9.56 30.62
N LEU A 336 -15.08 -9.54 29.29
CA LEU A 336 -15.16 -8.35 28.47
C LEU A 336 -16.48 -7.59 28.70
N ASP A 337 -16.40 -6.28 28.91
CA ASP A 337 -17.58 -5.43 29.07
C ASP A 337 -18.07 -4.91 27.72
N VAL A 338 -19.17 -5.48 27.24
CA VAL A 338 -19.86 -5.03 26.03
C VAL A 338 -21.05 -4.12 26.35
N THR A 339 -21.35 -3.85 27.62
CA THR A 339 -22.57 -3.14 28.04
C THR A 339 -22.43 -1.62 27.88
N LYS A 340 -21.24 -1.08 28.14
CA LYS A 340 -20.95 0.36 28.07
C LYS A 340 -21.24 0.94 26.69
N ARG A 341 -20.77 0.27 25.61
CA ARG A 341 -21.04 0.70 24.22
C ARG A 341 -22.51 0.54 23.81
N GLN A 342 -23.32 -0.20 24.56
CA GLN A 342 -24.76 -0.38 24.32
C GLN A 342 -25.62 0.62 25.11
N GLY A 343 -25.00 1.57 25.82
CA GLY A 343 -25.69 2.66 26.52
C GLY A 343 -26.22 2.31 27.91
N PHE A 344 -25.76 1.21 28.53
CA PHE A 344 -26.12 0.88 29.90
C PHE A 344 -25.40 1.79 30.91
N ALA A 345 -26.14 2.27 31.91
CA ALA A 345 -25.57 3.12 32.97
C ALA A 345 -24.59 2.35 33.86
N THR A 346 -24.84 1.04 34.05
CA THR A 346 -23.95 0.16 34.81
C THR A 346 -23.83 -1.21 34.14
N ARG A 347 -22.66 -1.84 34.26
CA ARG A 347 -22.42 -3.19 33.76
C ARG A 347 -23.40 -4.24 34.31
N PRO A 348 -23.71 -4.29 35.63
CA PRO A 348 -24.68 -5.24 36.16
C PRO A 348 -26.07 -5.14 35.53
N GLU A 349 -26.53 -3.93 35.20
CA GLU A 349 -27.82 -3.74 34.52
C GLU A 349 -27.82 -4.38 33.13
N GLY A 350 -26.77 -4.15 32.33
CA GLY A 350 -26.64 -4.75 31.01
C GLY A 350 -26.49 -6.28 31.05
N GLU A 351 -25.68 -6.79 31.98
CA GLU A 351 -25.48 -8.23 32.16
C GLU A 351 -26.77 -8.94 32.62
N GLN A 352 -27.56 -8.34 33.53
CA GLN A 352 -28.89 -8.86 33.91
C GLN A 352 -29.84 -8.95 32.71
N ARG A 353 -29.71 -8.02 31.76
CA ARG A 353 -30.46 -8.03 30.50
C ARG A 353 -29.81 -8.89 29.41
N GLY A 354 -28.77 -9.65 29.73
CA GLY A 354 -28.15 -10.64 28.84
C GLY A 354 -27.14 -10.09 27.86
N TYR A 355 -26.75 -8.81 27.97
CA TYR A 355 -25.67 -8.20 27.17
C TYR A 355 -24.32 -8.64 27.71
N ILE A 356 -23.95 -9.88 27.41
CA ILE A 356 -22.74 -10.54 27.88
C ILE A 356 -21.98 -11.05 26.66
N PHE A 357 -20.66 -10.86 26.63
CA PHE A 357 -19.79 -11.42 25.59
C PHE A 357 -19.69 -12.95 25.74
N LYS A 358 -20.60 -13.66 25.07
CA LYS A 358 -20.64 -15.13 24.99
C LYS A 358 -21.15 -15.59 23.64
N ASN A 359 -21.00 -16.88 23.35
CA ASN A 359 -21.69 -17.47 22.19
C ASN A 359 -23.20 -17.40 22.37
N ASN A 360 -23.87 -16.94 21.33
CA ASN A 360 -25.34 -16.85 21.21
C ASN A 360 -26.06 -16.30 22.47
N PRO A 361 -25.76 -15.08 22.93
CA PRO A 361 -26.41 -14.51 24.10
C PRO A 361 -27.89 -14.24 23.81
N GLN A 362 -28.73 -14.42 24.82
CA GLN A 362 -30.14 -14.05 24.81
C GLN A 362 -30.31 -12.70 25.50
N VAL A 363 -30.62 -11.67 24.72
CA VAL A 363 -30.74 -10.28 25.19
C VAL A 363 -32.20 -9.89 25.41
N GLN A 364 -32.45 -9.20 26.53
CA GLN A 364 -33.74 -8.59 26.85
C GLN A 364 -33.73 -7.14 26.38
N LEU A 365 -34.30 -6.89 25.20
CA LEU A 365 -34.33 -5.56 24.57
C LEU A 365 -35.32 -4.60 25.23
N PHE A 366 -36.44 -5.12 25.74
CA PHE A 366 -37.51 -4.33 26.32
C PHE A 366 -37.52 -4.53 27.84
N LYS A 367 -37.37 -3.43 28.59
CA LYS A 367 -37.43 -3.46 30.06
C LYS A 367 -38.77 -4.00 30.55
N ASP A 368 -39.86 -3.55 29.93
CA ASP A 368 -41.23 -3.83 30.39
C ASP A 368 -41.81 -5.13 29.82
N ALA A 369 -41.25 -5.67 28.74
CA ALA A 369 -41.63 -6.97 28.20
C ALA A 369 -40.67 -8.07 28.69
N GLY A 370 -40.50 -8.20 30.01
CA GLY A 370 -39.42 -8.97 30.65
C GLY A 370 -39.32 -10.46 30.33
N LYS A 371 -40.29 -11.05 29.63
CA LYS A 371 -40.25 -12.44 29.14
C LYS A 371 -39.70 -12.57 27.71
N LEU A 372 -39.69 -11.50 26.91
CA LEU A 372 -39.22 -11.53 25.53
C LEU A 372 -37.70 -11.36 25.49
N LYS A 373 -36.99 -12.41 25.08
CA LYS A 373 -35.55 -12.39 24.82
C LYS A 373 -35.29 -12.74 23.37
N LEU A 374 -34.41 -11.99 22.71
CA LEU A 374 -33.92 -12.32 21.37
C LEU A 374 -32.53 -12.92 21.48
N GLN A 375 -32.25 -13.96 20.69
CA GLN A 375 -30.93 -14.57 20.64
C GLN A 375 -30.10 -13.92 19.54
N LEU A 376 -28.92 -13.43 19.89
CA LEU A 376 -27.95 -12.98 18.90
C LEU A 376 -27.21 -14.19 18.31
N ALA A 377 -26.88 -14.16 17.02
CA ALA A 377 -26.09 -15.19 16.35
C ALA A 377 -24.59 -14.85 16.44
N ILE A 378 -24.05 -14.91 17.66
CA ILE A 378 -22.67 -14.51 17.96
C ILE A 378 -21.79 -15.74 18.15
N ASN A 379 -20.64 -15.72 17.46
CA ASN A 379 -19.52 -16.60 17.75
C ASN A 379 -18.34 -15.76 18.26
N THR A 380 -18.04 -15.85 19.55
CA THR A 380 -16.96 -15.08 20.21
C THR A 380 -15.58 -15.40 19.65
N ALA A 381 -15.39 -16.59 19.08
CA ALA A 381 -14.18 -16.95 18.34
C ALA A 381 -14.02 -16.18 17.02
N GLN A 382 -15.04 -15.46 16.56
CA GLN A 382 -15.05 -14.69 15.31
C GLN A 382 -15.02 -13.18 15.52
N PHE A 383 -15.14 -12.69 16.76
CA PHE A 383 -15.23 -11.26 17.10
C PHE A 383 -13.88 -10.52 17.07
N GLY A 384 -12.78 -11.26 16.93
CA GLY A 384 -11.52 -10.72 16.50
C GLY A 384 -10.71 -11.83 15.87
N ARG A 385 -10.04 -11.57 14.75
CA ARG A 385 -9.29 -12.60 14.02
C ARG A 385 -8.10 -12.00 13.30
N THR A 386 -7.11 -12.85 13.11
CA THR A 386 -5.96 -12.58 12.24
C THR A 386 -5.99 -13.53 11.07
N PHE A 387 -5.99 -12.95 9.88
CA PHE A 387 -5.86 -13.65 8.61
C PHE A 387 -4.53 -13.34 7.97
N GLN A 388 -4.12 -14.18 7.04
CA GLN A 388 -2.94 -13.88 6.26
C GLN A 388 -3.00 -14.54 4.89
N ASP A 389 -2.24 -13.96 3.98
CA ASP A 389 -1.79 -14.65 2.78
C ASP A 389 -0.29 -14.41 2.60
N ARG A 390 0.36 -15.29 1.84
CA ARG A 390 1.79 -15.20 1.56
C ARG A 390 2.04 -15.42 0.09
N SER A 391 2.94 -14.65 -0.50
CA SER A 391 3.33 -14.84 -1.89
C SER A 391 4.03 -16.19 -2.09
N HIS A 392 4.09 -16.64 -3.34
CA HIS A 392 5.14 -17.58 -3.76
C HIS A 392 6.52 -16.95 -3.63
N VAL A 393 7.57 -17.77 -3.73
CA VAL A 393 8.95 -17.29 -3.60
C VAL A 393 9.37 -16.43 -4.79
N PHE A 394 10.02 -15.32 -4.49
CA PHE A 394 10.66 -14.43 -5.47
C PHE A 394 12.10 -14.13 -5.05
N SER A 395 12.94 -13.65 -5.98
CA SER A 395 14.27 -13.14 -5.65
C SER A 395 14.28 -11.61 -5.60
N ILE A 396 15.14 -11.07 -4.73
CA ILE A 396 15.55 -9.67 -4.79
C ILE A 396 16.94 -9.65 -5.44
N GLU A 397 17.09 -8.91 -6.52
CA GLU A 397 18.34 -8.81 -7.27
C GLU A 397 18.97 -7.43 -7.11
N LYS A 398 20.31 -7.40 -7.18
CA LYS A 398 21.03 -6.13 -7.23
C LYS A 398 20.66 -5.40 -8.52
N ALA A 399 20.29 -4.13 -8.42
CA ALA A 399 20.04 -3.30 -9.59
C ALA A 399 21.34 -3.21 -10.44
N PRO A 400 21.27 -3.44 -11.76
CA PRO A 400 22.42 -3.23 -12.64
C PRO A 400 22.82 -1.74 -12.63
N GLY A 401 24.11 -1.46 -12.84
CA GLY A 401 24.66 -0.11 -12.62
C GLY A 401 24.00 1.02 -13.43
N TYR A 402 23.39 0.73 -14.58
CA TYR A 402 22.65 1.71 -15.38
C TYR A 402 21.30 2.13 -14.76
N LEU A 403 20.82 1.40 -13.75
CA LEU A 403 19.61 1.69 -12.98
C LEU A 403 19.90 2.35 -11.63
N ASN A 404 21.16 2.60 -11.29
CA ASN A 404 21.50 3.33 -10.08
C ASN A 404 20.80 4.69 -10.06
N ASP A 405 20.13 5.00 -8.95
CA ASP A 405 19.35 6.22 -8.74
C ASP A 405 18.21 6.44 -9.76
N LYS A 406 17.80 5.40 -10.50
CA LYS A 406 16.66 5.44 -11.42
C LYS A 406 15.41 4.86 -10.78
N VAL A 407 14.28 5.45 -11.11
CA VAL A 407 12.97 4.89 -10.72
C VAL A 407 12.59 3.81 -11.71
N VAL A 408 12.45 2.58 -11.23
CA VAL A 408 11.96 1.43 -11.99
C VAL A 408 10.59 1.03 -11.47
N GLN A 409 9.56 1.08 -12.31
CA GLN A 409 8.20 0.63 -11.98
C GLN A 409 7.95 -0.77 -12.53
N ASN A 410 7.56 -1.71 -11.66
CA ASN A 410 7.23 -3.07 -12.08
C ASN A 410 5.81 -3.15 -12.62
N VAL A 411 5.64 -3.77 -13.79
CA VAL A 411 4.33 -4.16 -14.33
C VAL A 411 4.25 -5.68 -14.36
N ASN A 412 3.38 -6.21 -13.51
CA ASN A 412 3.11 -7.63 -13.37
C ASN A 412 1.71 -8.02 -13.86
N VAL A 413 1.36 -9.29 -13.66
CA VAL A 413 0.02 -9.83 -13.95
C VAL A 413 -0.53 -10.51 -12.69
N ARG A 414 -1.68 -10.02 -12.22
CA ARG A 414 -2.49 -10.69 -11.20
C ARG A 414 -3.45 -11.67 -11.84
N GLY A 415 -4.09 -12.51 -11.04
CA GLY A 415 -5.22 -13.32 -11.47
C GLY A 415 -4.87 -14.74 -11.94
N LYS A 416 -5.91 -15.52 -12.25
CA LYS A 416 -5.79 -16.87 -12.86
C LYS A 416 -6.81 -17.11 -13.99
N ARG A 417 -6.64 -18.22 -14.73
CA ARG A 417 -7.51 -18.60 -15.86
C ARG A 417 -8.91 -18.94 -15.36
N GLY A 418 -9.91 -18.31 -15.97
CA GLY A 418 -11.33 -18.56 -15.75
C GLY A 418 -12.14 -17.28 -15.89
N ASN A 419 -13.46 -17.40 -15.80
CA ASN A 419 -14.34 -16.28 -15.51
C ASN A 419 -14.42 -16.03 -13.99
N ILE A 420 -15.00 -14.91 -13.57
CA ILE A 420 -15.07 -14.50 -12.18
C ILE A 420 -15.66 -15.58 -11.26
N VAL A 421 -16.70 -16.30 -11.67
CA VAL A 421 -17.33 -17.36 -10.86
C VAL A 421 -16.41 -18.57 -10.72
N GLN A 422 -15.64 -18.90 -11.75
CA GLN A 422 -14.72 -20.03 -11.74
C GLN A 422 -13.48 -19.78 -10.88
N VAL A 423 -13.01 -18.53 -10.80
CA VAL A 423 -11.78 -18.17 -10.09
C VAL A 423 -12.02 -17.60 -8.68
N TYR A 424 -13.24 -17.16 -8.37
CA TYR A 424 -13.61 -16.62 -7.06
C TYR A 424 -13.23 -17.59 -5.92
N PRO A 425 -12.62 -17.10 -4.82
CA PRO A 425 -12.40 -15.70 -4.44
C PRO A 425 -11.07 -15.07 -4.93
N ALA A 426 -10.31 -15.76 -5.78
CA ALA A 426 -9.27 -15.08 -6.56
C ALA A 426 -9.93 -14.23 -7.67
N VAL A 427 -9.10 -13.57 -8.49
CA VAL A 427 -9.56 -12.70 -9.59
C VAL A 427 -9.09 -13.19 -10.95
N GLU A 428 -9.72 -12.66 -11.99
CA GLU A 428 -9.35 -12.88 -13.39
C GLU A 428 -8.03 -12.16 -13.73
N TYR A 429 -7.44 -12.49 -14.87
CA TYR A 429 -6.20 -11.85 -15.31
C TYR A 429 -6.36 -10.35 -15.53
N ASP A 430 -5.40 -9.60 -15.01
CA ASP A 430 -5.27 -8.17 -15.26
C ASP A 430 -3.81 -7.73 -15.13
N PHE A 431 -3.46 -6.59 -15.75
CA PHE A 431 -2.17 -5.96 -15.49
C PHE A 431 -2.19 -5.24 -14.15
N ILE A 432 -1.05 -5.27 -13.46
CA ILE A 432 -0.88 -4.58 -12.18
C ILE A 432 0.46 -3.84 -12.16
N PRO A 433 0.45 -2.51 -11.95
CA PRO A 433 -0.74 -1.66 -11.87
C PRO A 433 -1.51 -1.60 -13.20
N ASN A 434 -2.83 -1.48 -13.10
CA ASN A 434 -3.73 -1.37 -14.26
C ASN A 434 -3.66 0.03 -14.89
N THR A 435 -3.41 1.07 -14.09
CA THR A 435 -2.94 2.39 -14.56
C THR A 435 -1.59 2.68 -13.90
N LEU A 436 -0.55 2.85 -14.71
CA LEU A 436 0.78 3.27 -14.28
C LEU A 436 1.03 4.70 -14.75
N GLU A 437 1.61 5.53 -13.90
CA GLU A 437 2.11 6.83 -14.28
C GLU A 437 3.63 6.90 -14.14
N LEU A 438 4.27 7.48 -15.14
CA LEU A 438 5.71 7.59 -15.28
C LEU A 438 6.09 9.01 -15.70
N MET A 439 7.27 9.44 -15.27
CA MET A 439 7.97 10.57 -15.88
C MET A 439 8.86 10.06 -17.01
N VAL A 440 9.11 10.93 -18.00
CA VAL A 440 10.19 10.69 -18.98
C VAL A 440 11.50 10.42 -18.23
N ASP A 441 12.32 9.53 -18.79
CA ASP A 441 13.56 9.00 -18.21
C ASP A 441 13.44 8.01 -17.05
N GLN A 442 12.21 7.70 -16.60
CA GLN A 442 11.98 6.56 -15.72
C GLN A 442 11.97 5.23 -16.50
N TYR A 443 11.99 4.13 -15.76
CA TYR A 443 12.04 2.79 -16.33
C TYR A 443 10.78 2.00 -15.99
N VAL A 444 10.33 1.19 -16.93
CA VAL A 444 9.29 0.18 -16.72
C VAL A 444 9.91 -1.21 -16.84
N HIS A 445 9.51 -2.12 -15.96
CA HIS A 445 9.92 -3.53 -15.99
C HIS A 445 8.69 -4.42 -16.16
N PHE A 446 8.46 -4.87 -17.39
CA PHE A 446 7.41 -5.84 -17.70
C PHE A 446 7.90 -7.26 -17.38
N GLN A 447 7.26 -7.89 -16.40
CA GLN A 447 7.59 -9.25 -15.97
C GLN A 447 6.36 -9.93 -15.39
N TRP A 448 6.12 -11.19 -15.74
CA TRP A 448 5.04 -11.97 -15.12
C TRP A 448 5.29 -13.45 -15.29
N THR A 449 4.48 -14.21 -14.56
CA THR A 449 4.38 -15.66 -14.71
C THR A 449 2.94 -16.03 -15.04
N GLY A 450 2.78 -17.07 -15.86
CA GLY A 450 1.52 -17.76 -16.09
C GLY A 450 1.52 -19.14 -15.41
N SER A 451 0.69 -20.05 -15.90
CA SER A 451 0.59 -21.43 -15.42
C SER A 451 0.21 -22.38 -16.56
N ASN A 452 0.47 -23.67 -16.33
CA ASN A 452 0.07 -24.78 -17.20
C ASN A 452 -0.92 -25.73 -16.52
N THR A 453 -1.30 -25.45 -15.28
CA THR A 453 -2.05 -26.37 -14.42
C THR A 453 -3.30 -25.70 -13.86
N ASN A 454 -3.96 -24.83 -14.63
CA ASN A 454 -5.32 -24.40 -14.28
C ASN A 454 -6.33 -25.52 -14.60
N PRO A 455 -7.52 -25.51 -13.99
CA PRO A 455 -8.60 -26.42 -14.38
C PRO A 455 -8.88 -26.36 -15.88
N GLN A 456 -8.95 -27.52 -16.54
CA GLN A 456 -9.13 -27.59 -17.99
C GLN A 456 -10.47 -27.02 -18.46
N ASN A 457 -11.49 -27.04 -17.60
CA ASN A 457 -12.82 -26.50 -17.87
C ASN A 457 -12.98 -25.01 -17.48
N ASN A 458 -11.90 -24.33 -17.08
CA ASN A 458 -11.95 -22.89 -16.86
C ASN A 458 -11.88 -22.15 -18.20
N ASP A 459 -12.72 -21.12 -18.32
CA ASP A 459 -12.83 -20.28 -19.49
C ASP A 459 -11.50 -19.56 -19.75
N GLY A 460 -11.07 -19.49 -21.00
CA GLY A 460 -9.81 -18.86 -21.40
C GLY A 460 -9.53 -19.11 -22.87
N GLN A 461 -8.61 -18.33 -23.46
CA GLN A 461 -8.12 -18.57 -24.83
C GLN A 461 -6.80 -19.35 -24.81
N GLY A 462 -6.45 -19.93 -25.94
CA GLY A 462 -5.35 -20.89 -26.03
C GLY A 462 -5.71 -22.24 -25.41
N ARG A 463 -4.73 -23.13 -25.43
CA ARG A 463 -4.74 -24.47 -24.87
C ARG A 463 -5.36 -24.51 -23.46
N ALA A 464 -6.31 -25.43 -23.28
CA ALA A 464 -7.00 -25.63 -22.01
C ALA A 464 -6.00 -25.87 -20.85
N GLY A 465 -6.28 -25.24 -19.71
CA GLY A 465 -5.42 -25.32 -18.51
C GLY A 465 -4.18 -24.41 -18.53
N THR A 466 -3.79 -23.87 -19.68
CA THR A 466 -2.66 -22.95 -19.78
C THR A 466 -3.10 -21.49 -19.82
N ASP A 467 -2.23 -20.61 -19.35
CA ASP A 467 -2.41 -19.16 -19.45
C ASP A 467 -1.11 -18.46 -19.79
N ARG A 468 -1.21 -17.48 -20.69
CA ARG A 468 -0.13 -16.57 -21.05
C ARG A 468 -0.71 -15.18 -21.14
N SER A 469 0.12 -14.18 -20.90
CA SER A 469 -0.22 -12.77 -21.11
C SER A 469 0.78 -12.18 -22.09
N ASN A 470 0.32 -11.23 -22.89
CA ASN A 470 1.13 -10.47 -23.84
C ASN A 470 0.69 -9.01 -23.82
N VAL A 471 1.47 -8.13 -24.43
CA VAL A 471 1.18 -6.70 -24.47
C VAL A 471 1.17 -6.23 -25.92
N VAL A 472 0.04 -5.67 -26.35
CA VAL A 472 -0.06 -4.94 -27.62
C VAL A 472 -0.69 -3.58 -27.40
N LEU A 473 -0.21 -2.57 -28.13
CA LEU A 473 -0.78 -1.22 -28.09
C LEU A 473 -2.18 -1.25 -28.73
N GLN A 474 -3.17 -0.67 -28.04
CA GLN A 474 -4.49 -0.45 -28.60
C GLN A 474 -4.46 0.68 -29.62
N ARG A 475 -5.21 0.53 -30.72
CA ARG A 475 -5.38 1.61 -31.68
C ARG A 475 -6.16 2.77 -31.06
N ALA A 476 -5.82 3.98 -31.52
CA ALA A 476 -6.40 5.24 -31.06
C ALA A 476 -7.93 5.20 -30.93
N GLN A 477 -8.39 5.88 -29.90
CA GLN A 477 -9.81 6.01 -29.55
C GLN A 477 -10.62 6.59 -30.73
N ILE A 478 -11.85 6.12 -30.90
CA ILE A 478 -12.87 6.75 -31.77
C ILE A 478 -13.62 7.86 -31.01
N TYR A 479 -13.86 7.67 -29.72
CA TYR A 479 -14.55 8.59 -28.83
C TYR A 479 -13.60 9.12 -27.75
N PRO A 480 -13.77 10.38 -27.30
CA PRO A 480 -12.99 10.93 -26.19
C PRO A 480 -13.08 10.06 -24.93
N GLU A 481 -12.04 10.12 -24.09
CA GLU A 481 -12.05 9.46 -22.79
C GLU A 481 -13.21 9.98 -21.92
N GLY A 482 -13.75 9.08 -21.10
CA GLY A 482 -14.74 9.45 -20.12
C GLY A 482 -14.12 10.28 -19.00
N SER A 483 -14.94 11.02 -18.25
CA SER A 483 -14.43 11.90 -17.19
C SER A 483 -13.80 11.17 -16.00
N GLY A 484 -13.80 9.82 -15.97
CA GLY A 484 -13.04 9.00 -15.01
C GLY A 484 -13.49 9.09 -13.54
N VAL A 485 -14.38 10.02 -13.19
CA VAL A 485 -14.90 10.20 -11.84
C VAL A 485 -16.25 9.52 -11.75
N ALA A 486 -16.28 8.34 -11.13
CA ALA A 486 -17.52 7.74 -10.68
C ALA A 486 -18.24 8.78 -9.79
N TYR A 487 -19.50 9.10 -10.10
CA TYR A 487 -20.42 9.96 -9.31
C TYR A 487 -20.45 11.47 -9.65
N VAL A 488 -20.26 11.87 -10.91
CA VAL A 488 -20.72 13.20 -11.35
C VAL A 488 -21.89 13.07 -12.33
N VAL A 489 -22.98 13.77 -12.05
CA VAL A 489 -24.11 13.92 -12.98
C VAL A 489 -23.57 14.64 -14.22
N ASN A 490 -23.54 13.93 -15.37
CA ASN A 490 -22.89 14.28 -16.67
C ASN A 490 -21.54 13.57 -16.98
N GLU A 491 -21.37 12.31 -16.58
CA GLU A 491 -20.25 11.49 -17.07
C GLU A 491 -20.28 11.33 -18.61
N LYS A 492 -19.17 11.67 -19.27
CA LYS A 492 -18.85 11.03 -20.55
C LYS A 492 -18.36 9.62 -20.22
N HIS A 493 -18.95 8.59 -20.84
CA HIS A 493 -18.40 7.24 -20.83
C HIS A 493 -17.48 7.09 -22.05
N GLY A 494 -16.18 7.02 -21.85
CA GLY A 494 -15.21 6.79 -22.92
C GLY A 494 -14.68 5.37 -22.93
N HIS A 495 -13.94 5.02 -23.98
CA HIS A 495 -13.24 3.74 -24.13
C HIS A 495 -11.72 3.95 -24.13
N TRP A 496 -10.93 3.00 -23.63
CA TRP A 496 -9.46 3.13 -23.66
C TRP A 496 -8.88 3.05 -25.08
N GLY A 497 -9.54 2.30 -25.96
CA GLY A 497 -9.11 2.14 -27.35
C GLY A 497 -9.90 1.02 -28.02
N ARG A 498 -9.61 0.80 -29.30
CA ARG A 498 -10.28 -0.25 -30.09
C ARG A 498 -9.82 -1.65 -29.66
N SER A 499 -10.66 -2.66 -29.91
CA SER A 499 -10.29 -4.07 -29.71
C SER A 499 -9.25 -4.56 -30.72
N TYR A 500 -9.23 -3.97 -31.92
CA TYR A 500 -8.15 -4.20 -32.88
C TYR A 500 -6.91 -3.40 -32.48
N PRO A 501 -5.75 -4.05 -32.28
CA PRO A 501 -4.52 -3.36 -31.87
C PRO A 501 -3.96 -2.48 -32.99
N GLU A 502 -3.03 -1.61 -32.62
CA GLU A 502 -2.24 -0.85 -33.60
C GLU A 502 -1.30 -1.79 -34.36
N MET A 503 -0.99 -1.45 -35.62
CA MET A 503 -0.02 -2.20 -36.39
C MET A 503 1.38 -2.04 -35.77
N VAL A 504 2.12 -3.14 -35.62
CA VAL A 504 3.46 -3.15 -34.99
C VAL A 504 4.43 -2.17 -35.65
N ARG A 505 4.30 -1.91 -36.96
CA ARG A 505 5.16 -0.94 -37.68
C ARG A 505 4.85 0.53 -37.35
N ASN A 506 3.66 0.80 -36.81
CA ASN A 506 3.16 2.15 -36.52
C ASN A 506 3.10 2.44 -35.01
N THR A 507 3.28 1.43 -34.17
CA THR A 507 3.19 1.58 -32.72
C THR A 507 4.35 2.42 -32.19
N THR A 508 4.05 3.28 -31.22
CA THR A 508 5.03 4.12 -30.53
C THR A 508 5.06 3.80 -29.03
N LEU A 509 4.61 2.59 -28.65
CA LEU A 509 4.48 2.13 -27.27
C LEU A 509 5.75 2.42 -26.47
N LEU A 510 5.68 3.43 -25.59
CA LEU A 510 6.77 3.91 -24.73
C LEU A 510 8.09 4.19 -25.46
N ASP A 511 8.04 4.39 -26.78
CA ASP A 511 9.22 4.53 -27.65
C ASP A 511 10.20 3.33 -27.56
N LEU A 512 9.65 2.15 -27.28
CA LEU A 512 10.41 0.90 -27.27
C LEU A 512 10.92 0.54 -28.66
N SER A 513 12.01 -0.23 -28.70
CA SER A 513 12.51 -0.80 -29.94
C SER A 513 11.45 -1.70 -30.59
N GLN A 514 11.46 -1.78 -31.92
CA GLN A 514 10.56 -2.67 -32.64
C GLN A 514 10.74 -4.14 -32.19
N GLU A 515 11.94 -4.53 -31.80
CA GLU A 515 12.22 -5.86 -31.24
C GLU A 515 11.53 -6.06 -29.87
N ASP A 516 11.63 -5.10 -28.96
CA ASP A 516 10.96 -5.18 -27.65
C ASP A 516 9.43 -5.23 -27.81
N ILE A 517 8.88 -4.44 -28.73
CA ILE A 517 7.45 -4.47 -29.07
C ILE A 517 7.05 -5.86 -29.60
N ILE A 518 7.84 -6.44 -30.50
CA ILE A 518 7.58 -7.79 -31.02
C ILE A 518 7.68 -8.81 -29.88
N ASN A 519 8.67 -8.70 -28.99
CA ASN A 519 8.83 -9.59 -27.85
C ASN A 519 7.64 -9.48 -26.88
N LEU A 520 7.13 -8.29 -26.61
CA LEU A 520 5.94 -8.08 -25.78
C LEU A 520 4.67 -8.65 -26.42
N ALA A 521 4.52 -8.49 -27.75
CA ALA A 521 3.35 -8.94 -28.49
C ALA A 521 3.31 -10.46 -28.65
N THR A 522 4.46 -11.09 -28.88
CA THR A 522 4.57 -12.49 -29.29
C THR A 522 5.17 -13.41 -28.24
N LEU A 523 5.85 -12.89 -27.22
CA LEU A 523 6.63 -13.67 -26.23
C LEU A 523 7.81 -14.43 -26.84
N ARG A 524 8.30 -13.99 -28.01
CA ARG A 524 9.33 -14.66 -28.82
C ARG A 524 10.62 -14.95 -28.06
N ASN A 525 11.04 -14.05 -27.16
CA ASN A 525 12.24 -14.23 -26.34
C ASN A 525 12.12 -15.37 -25.30
N ARG A 526 10.92 -15.94 -25.13
CA ARG A 526 10.60 -17.04 -24.20
C ARG A 526 9.82 -18.17 -24.87
N GLN A 527 9.97 -18.31 -26.19
CA GLN A 527 9.35 -19.35 -27.01
C GLN A 527 10.40 -20.20 -27.72
N PHE A 528 10.13 -21.50 -27.85
CA PHE A 528 11.02 -22.46 -28.51
C PHE A 528 10.47 -22.94 -29.87
N GLY A 529 9.66 -22.12 -30.54
CA GLY A 529 8.90 -22.47 -31.76
C GLY A 529 7.47 -22.97 -31.45
N GLY A 530 6.69 -23.31 -32.49
CA GLY A 530 5.38 -23.96 -32.34
C GLY A 530 4.16 -23.11 -32.74
N GLU A 531 2.98 -23.42 -32.19
CA GLU A 531 1.72 -22.73 -32.48
C GLU A 531 1.59 -21.42 -31.68
N MET A 532 1.39 -20.36 -32.45
CA MET A 532 1.53 -18.96 -32.07
C MET A 532 0.23 -18.17 -32.19
N SER A 533 -0.82 -18.74 -32.81
CA SER A 533 -2.11 -18.04 -32.95
C SER A 533 -2.70 -17.60 -31.60
N GLU A 534 -2.52 -18.42 -30.56
CA GLU A 534 -2.94 -18.15 -29.18
C GLU A 534 -1.78 -18.20 -28.16
N LEU A 535 -0.53 -18.14 -28.64
CA LEU A 535 0.70 -18.17 -27.82
C LEU A 535 0.83 -19.45 -26.97
N ASP A 536 0.38 -20.59 -27.48
CA ASP A 536 0.27 -21.82 -26.71
C ASP A 536 1.62 -22.46 -26.37
N ASP A 537 2.61 -22.27 -27.23
CA ASP A 537 3.95 -22.81 -27.05
C ASP A 537 4.92 -21.82 -26.34
N ALA A 538 4.40 -20.71 -25.79
CA ALA A 538 5.18 -19.83 -24.90
C ALA A 538 5.48 -20.50 -23.55
N GLY A 539 6.63 -20.17 -22.95
CA GLY A 539 6.89 -20.45 -21.54
C GLY A 539 5.95 -19.67 -20.60
N THR A 540 5.76 -20.16 -19.36
CA THR A 540 4.93 -19.48 -18.35
C THR A 540 5.54 -18.15 -17.89
N TYR A 541 6.86 -18.10 -17.80
CA TYR A 541 7.59 -16.92 -17.34
C TYR A 541 7.96 -15.99 -18.50
N TYR A 542 7.68 -14.70 -18.33
CA TYR A 542 8.08 -13.65 -19.25
C TYR A 542 8.83 -12.53 -18.51
N ASP A 543 9.87 -12.02 -19.17
CA ASP A 543 10.68 -10.91 -18.69
C ASP A 543 11.27 -10.15 -19.88
N LEU A 544 10.98 -8.86 -19.95
CA LEU A 544 11.57 -7.93 -20.92
C LEU A 544 12.88 -7.30 -20.40
N GLY A 545 13.08 -7.32 -19.09
CA GLY A 545 14.00 -6.45 -18.36
C GLY A 545 13.52 -4.99 -18.33
N PRO A 546 14.20 -4.12 -17.55
CA PRO A 546 13.87 -2.70 -17.47
C PRO A 546 14.12 -1.99 -18.79
N ARG A 547 13.17 -1.14 -19.19
CA ARG A 547 13.28 -0.26 -20.37
C ARG A 547 12.99 1.18 -19.98
N LYS A 548 13.87 2.07 -20.44
CA LYS A 548 13.74 3.51 -20.25
C LYS A 548 12.58 4.01 -21.10
N VAL A 549 11.75 4.88 -20.54
CA VAL A 549 10.66 5.53 -21.25
C VAL A 549 11.11 6.92 -21.67
N THR A 550 11.09 7.21 -22.97
CA THR A 550 11.66 8.44 -23.55
C THR A 550 10.61 9.38 -24.15
N LYS A 551 9.37 8.93 -24.30
CA LYS A 551 8.31 9.70 -24.96
C LYS A 551 7.08 9.85 -24.06
N ALA A 552 6.68 11.11 -23.86
CA ALA A 552 5.43 11.44 -23.18
C ALA A 552 4.21 11.02 -24.02
N GLY A 553 3.12 10.67 -23.34
CA GLY A 553 1.89 10.21 -23.97
C GLY A 553 1.08 9.26 -23.09
N VAL A 554 -0.15 8.96 -23.53
CA VAL A 554 -1.02 7.98 -22.89
C VAL A 554 -1.09 6.72 -23.75
N TYR A 555 -0.59 5.62 -23.21
CA TYR A 555 -0.47 4.34 -23.88
C TYR A 555 -1.48 3.35 -23.30
N HIS A 556 -2.52 3.05 -24.07
CA HIS A 556 -3.48 1.99 -23.74
C HIS A 556 -3.03 0.69 -24.41
N TYR A 557 -2.99 -0.39 -23.65
CA TYR A 557 -2.56 -1.69 -24.12
C TYR A 557 -3.46 -2.80 -23.61
N LEU A 558 -3.40 -3.96 -24.26
CA LEU A 558 -4.17 -5.13 -23.88
C LEU A 558 -3.36 -6.41 -24.09
N SER A 559 -3.82 -7.49 -23.46
CA SER A 559 -3.42 -8.84 -23.86
C SER A 559 -4.40 -9.38 -24.89
N THR A 560 -3.94 -9.68 -26.11
CA THR A 560 -4.80 -10.24 -27.17
C THR A 560 -5.36 -11.59 -26.77
N ARG A 561 -4.59 -12.38 -26.02
CA ARG A 561 -5.02 -13.70 -25.53
C ARG A 561 -6.09 -13.59 -24.44
N ASN A 562 -5.94 -12.64 -23.52
CA ASN A 562 -6.80 -12.59 -22.32
C ASN A 562 -7.87 -11.50 -22.35
N ASN A 563 -7.99 -10.75 -23.44
CA ASN A 563 -9.06 -9.78 -23.64
C ASN A 563 -10.21 -10.40 -24.48
N ASN A 564 -11.24 -10.92 -23.81
CA ASN A 564 -12.44 -11.50 -24.43
C ASN A 564 -13.69 -10.73 -23.95
N PHE A 565 -14.44 -10.14 -24.90
CA PHE A 565 -15.59 -9.26 -24.68
C PHE A 565 -16.66 -9.82 -23.71
N SER A 566 -16.79 -11.14 -23.60
CA SER A 566 -17.84 -11.77 -22.79
C SER A 566 -17.56 -11.79 -21.28
N ASN A 567 -16.30 -11.88 -20.85
CA ASN A 567 -15.97 -12.13 -19.46
C ASN A 567 -14.56 -11.71 -19.00
N ARG A 568 -13.65 -11.22 -19.86
CA ARG A 568 -12.27 -10.86 -19.42
C ARG A 568 -11.76 -9.63 -20.16
N SER A 569 -11.21 -8.66 -19.42
CA SER A 569 -10.61 -7.46 -20.02
C SER A 569 -9.25 -7.14 -19.42
N GLN A 570 -8.25 -8.00 -19.70
CA GLN A 570 -6.86 -7.70 -19.35
C GLN A 570 -6.34 -6.55 -20.22
N LYS A 571 -6.44 -5.34 -19.69
CA LYS A 571 -6.01 -4.10 -20.31
C LYS A 571 -5.22 -3.28 -19.31
N GLY A 572 -4.36 -2.40 -19.80
CA GLY A 572 -3.66 -1.47 -18.94
C GLY A 572 -3.48 -0.14 -19.62
N ARG A 573 -3.11 0.85 -18.82
CA ARG A 573 -2.77 2.20 -19.28
C ARG A 573 -1.46 2.64 -18.64
N ILE A 574 -0.57 3.19 -19.45
CA ILE A 574 0.63 3.90 -18.97
C ILE A 574 0.51 5.37 -19.39
N ILE A 575 0.59 6.27 -18.42
CA ILE A 575 0.63 7.72 -18.64
C ILE A 575 2.07 8.16 -18.45
N VAL A 576 2.65 8.76 -19.47
CA VAL A 576 4.01 9.29 -19.43
C VAL A 576 3.96 10.81 -19.57
N THR A 577 4.54 11.50 -18.61
CA THR A 577 4.54 12.98 -18.57
C THR A 577 5.95 13.54 -18.52
N VAL A 578 6.10 14.77 -19.02
CA VAL A 578 7.31 15.59 -18.85
C VAL A 578 7.30 16.37 -17.54
N ALA A 579 6.12 16.62 -16.99
CA ALA A 579 5.95 17.34 -15.75
C ALA A 579 6.57 16.55 -14.59
N GLU A 580 7.25 17.27 -13.70
CA GLU A 580 7.79 16.65 -12.51
C GLU A 580 6.65 16.39 -11.52
N ILE A 581 6.43 15.12 -11.19
CA ILE A 581 5.35 14.72 -10.28
C ILE A 581 5.91 13.96 -9.10
N LYS A 582 5.36 14.28 -7.92
CA LYS A 582 5.49 13.46 -6.73
C LYS A 582 4.10 13.20 -6.15
N GLU A 583 3.80 11.92 -5.93
CA GLU A 583 2.61 11.49 -5.20
C GLU A 583 3.02 10.85 -3.86
N SER A 584 2.23 11.10 -2.82
CA SER A 584 2.38 10.42 -1.52
C SER A 584 1.02 10.28 -0.84
N ASN A 585 0.85 9.15 -0.16
CA ASN A 585 -0.32 8.90 0.66
C ASN A 585 -0.03 9.39 2.08
N ILE A 586 -0.72 10.44 2.51
CA ILE A 586 -0.48 11.11 3.80
C ILE A 586 -1.80 11.12 4.58
N GLY A 587 -1.77 10.81 5.87
CA GLY A 587 -2.92 11.00 6.74
C GLY A 587 -2.55 11.73 8.03
N TRP A 588 -3.13 11.32 9.15
CA TRP A 588 -3.06 11.99 10.45
C TRP A 588 -1.63 12.12 10.98
N ASN A 589 -0.72 11.18 10.72
CA ASN A 589 0.67 11.34 11.15
C ASN A 589 1.42 12.49 10.45
N GLY A 590 0.85 13.05 9.37
CA GLY A 590 1.53 14.03 8.55
C GLY A 590 2.62 13.40 7.68
N GLY A 591 3.39 14.23 7.00
CA GLY A 591 4.40 13.80 6.04
C GLY A 591 4.83 14.93 5.12
N ASN A 592 5.55 14.58 4.05
CA ASN A 592 5.98 15.56 3.07
C ASN A 592 5.84 15.04 1.63
N VAL A 593 5.76 15.98 0.70
CA VAL A 593 5.80 15.73 -0.74
C VAL A 593 6.84 16.66 -1.35
N THR A 594 8.02 16.11 -1.68
CA THR A 594 9.17 16.89 -2.13
C THR A 594 9.56 16.55 -3.57
N LEU A 595 9.76 17.59 -4.38
CA LEU A 595 10.30 17.53 -5.75
C LEU A 595 11.84 17.60 -5.72
N LYS A 596 12.52 17.21 -6.81
CA LYS A 596 13.99 17.08 -6.90
C LYS A 596 14.75 18.35 -6.55
N GLU A 597 14.20 19.52 -6.85
CA GLU A 597 14.83 20.82 -6.61
C GLU A 597 14.48 21.45 -5.25
N GLY A 598 13.86 20.68 -4.35
CA GLY A 598 13.58 21.09 -2.97
C GLY A 598 12.21 21.73 -2.75
N SER A 599 11.46 22.04 -3.82
CA SER A 599 10.06 22.46 -3.68
C SER A 599 9.26 21.38 -2.94
N ASN A 600 8.53 21.77 -1.91
CA ASN A 600 8.02 20.86 -0.90
C ASN A 600 6.65 21.29 -0.35
N VAL A 601 5.85 20.30 0.02
CA VAL A 601 4.63 20.46 0.81
C VAL A 601 4.82 19.66 2.09
N TYR A 602 4.76 20.33 3.24
CA TYR A 602 4.84 19.72 4.57
C TYR A 602 3.47 19.72 5.24
N ILE A 603 3.09 18.53 5.72
CA ILE A 603 1.81 18.27 6.34
C ILE A 603 2.09 17.94 7.80
N GLY A 604 1.64 18.81 8.70
CA GLY A 604 1.76 18.58 10.14
C GLY A 604 0.85 17.46 10.65
N ARG A 605 1.23 16.86 11.77
CA ARG A 605 0.43 15.84 12.46
C ARG A 605 -0.96 16.39 12.83
N GLY A 606 -2.00 15.62 12.54
CA GLY A 606 -3.40 15.98 12.72
C GLY A 606 -3.96 16.96 11.70
N ALA A 607 -3.23 17.31 10.63
CA ALA A 607 -3.78 18.13 9.55
C ALA A 607 -4.85 17.38 8.74
N PHE A 608 -4.77 16.05 8.67
CA PHE A 608 -5.76 15.18 8.05
C PHE A 608 -6.40 14.24 9.07
N GLU A 609 -7.71 13.99 8.93
CA GLU A 609 -8.46 12.98 9.69
C GLU A 609 -8.46 11.60 9.00
N ARG A 610 -8.14 11.56 7.72
CA ARG A 610 -8.11 10.37 6.88
C ARG A 610 -6.91 10.41 5.96
N ARG A 611 -6.55 9.25 5.41
CA ARG A 611 -5.56 9.16 4.33
C ARG A 611 -6.02 9.95 3.09
N VAL A 612 -5.13 10.76 2.57
CA VAL A 612 -5.27 11.55 1.33
C VAL A 612 -4.11 11.19 0.40
N SER A 613 -4.42 10.87 -0.87
CA SER A 613 -3.39 10.77 -1.92
C SER A 613 -3.08 12.19 -2.39
N LEU A 614 -1.99 12.75 -1.89
CA LEU A 614 -1.50 14.07 -2.29
C LEU A 614 -0.60 13.93 -3.50
N ARG A 615 -0.86 14.75 -4.52
CA ARG A 615 -0.04 14.85 -5.72
C ARG A 615 0.44 16.29 -5.87
N LEU A 616 1.75 16.47 -5.95
CA LEU A 616 2.38 17.72 -6.32
C LEU A 616 2.96 17.57 -7.73
N GLU A 617 2.49 18.41 -8.64
CA GLU A 617 2.92 18.46 -10.04
C GLU A 617 3.51 19.84 -10.33
N ARG A 618 4.68 19.88 -10.96
CA ARG A 618 5.32 21.11 -11.44
C ARG A 618 5.12 21.22 -12.95
N TRP A 619 4.53 22.32 -13.37
CA TRP A 619 4.49 22.75 -14.77
C TRP A 619 5.55 23.82 -14.95
N ASP A 620 6.39 23.67 -15.95
CA ASP A 620 7.26 24.78 -16.32
C ASP A 620 6.42 26.01 -16.70
N ARG A 621 7.06 27.17 -16.74
CA ARG A 621 6.37 28.43 -17.00
C ARG A 621 5.59 28.43 -18.32
N GLU A 622 6.12 27.84 -19.38
CA GLU A 622 5.48 27.83 -20.70
C GLU A 622 4.22 26.94 -20.68
N GLU A 623 4.33 25.74 -20.12
CA GLU A 623 3.21 24.82 -19.94
C GLU A 623 2.14 25.39 -19.01
N GLY A 624 2.55 26.00 -17.89
CA GLY A 624 1.63 26.64 -16.96
C GLY A 624 0.88 27.81 -17.61
N ILE A 625 1.55 28.59 -18.45
CA ILE A 625 0.92 29.63 -19.28
C ILE A 625 -0.10 29.01 -20.23
N GLU A 626 0.26 27.96 -20.98
CA GLU A 626 -0.65 27.31 -21.92
C GLU A 626 -1.89 26.74 -21.22
N ARG A 627 -1.72 26.11 -20.04
CA ARG A 627 -2.80 25.51 -19.27
C ARG A 627 -3.69 26.54 -18.58
N MET A 628 -3.12 27.63 -18.07
CA MET A 628 -3.81 28.57 -17.17
C MET A 628 -4.06 29.96 -17.77
N GLN A 629 -3.57 30.28 -18.97
CA GLN A 629 -3.79 31.60 -19.60
C GLN A 629 -4.74 31.52 -20.80
N THR A 630 -5.84 30.78 -20.65
CA THR A 630 -7.01 30.95 -21.51
C THR A 630 -7.81 32.18 -21.03
N ASP A 631 -8.68 32.74 -21.87
CA ASP A 631 -9.52 33.91 -21.52
C ASP A 631 -10.29 33.76 -20.19
N ALA A 632 -10.55 32.51 -19.76
CA ALA A 632 -11.30 32.21 -18.56
C ALA A 632 -10.44 31.92 -17.31
N THR A 633 -9.12 31.68 -17.43
CA THR A 633 -8.28 31.20 -16.31
C THR A 633 -7.08 32.10 -15.99
N LYS A 634 -6.88 33.19 -16.76
CA LYS A 634 -5.68 34.04 -16.72
C LYS A 634 -5.32 34.52 -15.31
N ALA A 635 -4.03 34.41 -14.97
CA ALA A 635 -3.47 34.94 -13.73
C ALA A 635 -3.55 36.48 -13.65
N PRO A 636 -3.47 37.08 -12.45
CA PRO A 636 -3.63 38.53 -12.28
C PRO A 636 -2.57 39.39 -12.98
N ASP A 637 -1.38 38.84 -13.22
CA ASP A 637 -0.26 39.49 -13.91
C ASP A 637 0.58 38.40 -14.59
N ASP A 638 1.45 38.81 -15.53
CA ASP A 638 2.29 37.91 -16.34
C ASP A 638 3.77 37.91 -15.87
N ASN A 639 4.11 38.67 -14.81
CA ASN A 639 5.44 38.72 -14.18
C ASN A 639 5.76 37.48 -13.31
N PHE A 640 5.67 36.28 -13.89
CA PHE A 640 5.93 35.02 -13.19
C PHE A 640 7.40 34.89 -12.80
N ILE A 641 7.63 34.67 -11.51
CA ILE A 641 8.97 34.44 -10.94
C ILE A 641 9.14 33.00 -10.41
N SER A 642 8.12 32.17 -10.56
CA SER A 642 8.19 30.72 -10.35
C SER A 642 7.68 29.97 -11.57
N ASP A 643 7.80 28.64 -11.50
CA ASP A 643 6.97 27.70 -12.25
C ASP A 643 5.57 27.59 -11.62
N PHE A 644 4.65 26.91 -12.28
CA PHE A 644 3.32 26.62 -11.72
C PHE A 644 3.37 25.29 -10.97
N TYR A 645 2.71 25.24 -9.82
CA TYR A 645 2.65 24.04 -9.00
C TYR A 645 1.20 23.66 -8.73
N GLN A 646 0.79 22.46 -9.14
CA GLN A 646 -0.53 21.93 -8.84
C GLN A 646 -0.45 20.96 -7.66
N LEU A 647 -1.17 21.29 -6.59
CA LEU A 647 -1.39 20.40 -5.45
C LEU A 647 -2.80 19.81 -5.54
N SER A 648 -2.87 18.49 -5.71
CA SER A 648 -4.13 17.73 -5.74
C SER A 648 -4.31 16.88 -4.46
N PRO A 649 -5.56 16.67 -3.99
CA PRO A 649 -6.81 17.16 -4.59
C PRO A 649 -7.01 18.67 -4.44
N GLU A 650 -7.71 19.30 -5.39
CA GLU A 650 -8.00 20.73 -5.34
C GLU A 650 -9.16 21.04 -4.39
N GLY A 651 -9.15 22.23 -3.78
CA GLY A 651 -10.12 22.63 -2.76
C GLY A 651 -9.64 22.31 -1.34
N VAL A 652 -10.56 22.26 -0.37
CA VAL A 652 -10.22 22.07 1.05
C VAL A 652 -9.49 20.74 1.29
N LEU A 653 -8.27 20.82 1.82
CA LEU A 653 -7.41 19.67 2.08
C LEU A 653 -7.42 19.24 3.54
N VAL A 654 -7.37 20.20 4.44
CA VAL A 654 -7.11 19.99 5.88
C VAL A 654 -8.37 20.22 6.71
N VAL A 655 -8.35 19.71 7.93
CA VAL A 655 -9.38 20.03 8.93
C VAL A 655 -9.38 21.52 9.28
N GLU A 656 -10.53 22.01 9.75
CA GLU A 656 -10.70 23.42 10.11
C GLU A 656 -9.64 23.88 11.13
N GLY A 657 -9.01 25.04 10.85
CA GLY A 657 -7.97 25.62 11.70
C GLY A 657 -6.57 25.01 11.54
N LYS A 658 -6.37 24.07 10.60
CA LYS A 658 -5.04 23.58 10.20
C LYS A 658 -4.64 24.15 8.84
N ASN A 659 -3.35 24.09 8.54
CA ASN A 659 -2.75 24.45 7.26
C ASN A 659 -1.71 23.40 6.87
N VAL A 660 -1.34 23.39 5.59
CA VAL A 660 -0.11 22.77 5.10
C VAL A 660 0.91 23.87 4.82
N ASP A 661 2.18 23.59 5.11
CA ASP A 661 3.28 24.48 4.79
C ASP A 661 3.78 24.17 3.39
N MET A 662 3.93 25.19 2.56
CA MET A 662 4.37 25.06 1.19
C MET A 662 5.58 25.92 0.91
N GLU A 663 6.52 25.34 0.19
CA GLU A 663 7.79 25.96 -0.16
C GLU A 663 8.08 25.71 -1.64
N PHE A 664 8.14 26.78 -2.43
CA PHE A 664 8.39 26.69 -3.86
C PHE A 664 9.58 27.52 -4.29
N ARG A 665 10.38 26.98 -5.20
CA ARG A 665 11.51 27.70 -5.79
C ARG A 665 11.02 28.92 -6.57
N VAL A 666 11.65 30.06 -6.30
CA VAL A 666 11.39 31.35 -6.96
C VAL A 666 12.69 32.00 -7.43
N GLN A 667 12.60 32.77 -8.50
CA GLN A 667 13.68 33.58 -9.06
C GLN A 667 13.24 35.05 -9.11
N PRO A 668 13.30 35.77 -7.98
CA PRO A 668 12.70 37.10 -7.85
C PRO A 668 13.36 38.19 -8.70
N GLY A 669 14.56 37.96 -9.25
CA GLY A 669 15.21 38.90 -10.18
C GLY A 669 15.36 40.31 -9.61
N SER A 670 14.75 41.31 -10.27
CA SER A 670 14.74 42.72 -9.86
C SER A 670 13.43 43.17 -9.17
N PHE A 671 12.55 42.24 -8.81
CA PHE A 671 11.27 42.56 -8.18
C PHE A 671 11.44 42.81 -6.67
N ASP A 672 10.75 43.83 -6.15
CA ASP A 672 10.85 44.29 -4.75
C ASP A 672 9.86 43.58 -3.82
N ASP A 673 8.82 42.98 -4.39
CA ASP A 673 7.74 42.30 -3.68
C ASP A 673 7.31 41.06 -4.45
N VAL A 674 6.87 40.04 -3.71
CA VAL A 674 6.48 38.74 -4.26
C VAL A 674 5.16 38.33 -3.64
N ALA A 675 4.19 37.96 -4.47
CA ALA A 675 2.96 37.36 -4.00
C ALA A 675 2.74 36.01 -4.63
N VAL A 676 2.23 35.06 -3.84
CA VAL A 676 1.77 33.77 -4.36
C VAL A 676 0.28 33.89 -4.66
N TYR A 677 -0.14 33.35 -5.79
CA TYR A 677 -1.53 33.29 -6.20
C TYR A 677 -1.98 31.84 -6.34
N ARG A 678 -3.20 31.56 -5.90
CA ARG A 678 -3.82 30.23 -5.96
C ARG A 678 -5.16 30.27 -6.70
N THR A 679 -5.41 29.25 -7.52
CA THR A 679 -6.72 28.98 -8.15
C THR A 679 -6.98 27.47 -8.21
N THR A 680 -8.09 27.04 -8.79
CA THR A 680 -8.31 25.65 -9.24
C THR A 680 -7.94 25.51 -10.71
N SER A 681 -7.66 24.31 -11.20
CA SER A 681 -7.28 24.07 -12.62
C SER A 681 -8.36 24.51 -13.62
N ARG A 682 -9.59 24.74 -13.16
CA ARG A 682 -10.70 25.29 -13.96
C ARG A 682 -11.25 26.61 -13.41
N GLY A 683 -10.56 27.19 -12.43
CA GLY A 683 -10.99 28.38 -11.73
C GLY A 683 -10.60 29.65 -12.46
N SER A 684 -11.52 30.60 -12.50
CA SER A 684 -11.30 31.95 -13.05
C SER A 684 -10.90 32.98 -12.00
N THR A 685 -10.93 32.61 -10.72
CA THR A 685 -10.67 33.53 -9.60
C THR A 685 -9.39 33.14 -8.88
N TRP A 686 -8.44 34.06 -8.86
CA TRP A 686 -7.17 33.89 -8.16
C TRP A 686 -7.21 34.51 -6.77
N THR A 687 -6.81 33.75 -5.77
CA THR A 687 -6.68 34.19 -4.38
C THR A 687 -5.22 34.52 -4.11
N LYS A 688 -4.94 35.74 -3.66
CA LYS A 688 -3.61 36.16 -3.22
C LYS A 688 -3.30 35.51 -1.86
N ILE A 689 -2.12 34.93 -1.73
CA ILE A 689 -1.59 34.32 -0.51
C ILE A 689 -0.30 35.06 -0.14
N ASP A 690 -0.23 35.50 1.12
CA ASP A 690 0.98 36.10 1.65
C ASP A 690 2.09 35.05 1.75
N ALA A 691 3.25 35.37 1.18
CA ALA A 691 4.40 34.48 1.14
C ALA A 691 5.64 35.22 1.62
N ASN A 692 6.50 34.51 2.34
CA ASN A 692 7.83 35.00 2.71
C ASN A 692 8.85 34.41 1.73
N VAL A 693 9.68 35.26 1.13
CA VAL A 693 10.74 34.82 0.23
C VAL A 693 12.06 34.76 0.98
N ASP A 694 12.62 33.57 1.09
CA ASP A 694 13.88 33.31 1.78
C ASP A 694 14.70 32.28 1.00
N ASN A 695 16.00 32.54 0.83
CA ASN A 695 16.95 31.66 0.15
C ASN A 695 16.49 31.12 -1.22
N GLY A 696 15.77 31.93 -2.01
CA GLY A 696 15.27 31.52 -3.33
C GLY A 696 14.01 30.66 -3.29
N PHE A 697 13.30 30.62 -2.15
CA PHE A 697 12.02 29.93 -2.01
C PHE A 697 10.95 30.88 -1.48
N ALA A 698 9.73 30.79 -2.04
CA ALA A 698 8.53 31.36 -1.46
C ALA A 698 7.92 30.35 -0.49
N LYS A 699 7.83 30.72 0.79
CA LYS A 699 7.27 29.95 1.89
C LYS A 699 5.93 30.53 2.29
N PHE A 700 4.88 29.71 2.30
CA PHE A 700 3.53 30.15 2.65
C PHE A 700 2.72 28.98 3.20
N GLN A 701 1.53 29.29 3.72
CA GLN A 701 0.60 28.29 4.23
C GLN A 701 -0.68 28.30 3.39
N THR A 702 -1.30 27.12 3.25
CA THR A 702 -2.61 26.99 2.63
C THR A 702 -3.43 25.92 3.32
N SER A 703 -4.74 26.08 3.36
CA SER A 703 -5.70 25.05 3.77
C SER A 703 -6.30 24.31 2.56
N GLU A 704 -6.00 24.76 1.34
CA GLU A 704 -6.58 24.25 0.11
C GLU A 704 -5.53 23.88 -0.94
N GLY A 705 -5.80 22.81 -1.69
CA GLY A 705 -5.08 22.43 -2.90
C GLY A 705 -5.55 23.23 -4.10
N GLY A 706 -4.78 23.22 -5.17
CA GLY A 706 -5.01 24.06 -6.33
C GLY A 706 -3.75 24.26 -7.16
N VAL A 707 -3.83 25.18 -8.11
CA VAL A 707 -2.69 25.65 -8.90
C VAL A 707 -2.13 26.91 -8.25
N PHE A 708 -0.82 26.92 -8.02
CA PHE A 708 -0.08 28.00 -7.38
C PHE A 708 0.97 28.57 -8.32
N VAL A 709 1.19 29.88 -8.25
CA VAL A 709 2.26 30.58 -8.95
C VAL A 709 2.72 31.81 -8.16
N ALA A 710 4.01 32.11 -8.16
CA ALA A 710 4.57 33.33 -7.58
C ALA A 710 4.76 34.41 -8.66
N ILE A 711 4.29 35.61 -8.36
CA ILE A 711 4.34 36.79 -9.22
C ILE A 711 5.15 37.88 -8.53
N GLY A 712 6.08 38.49 -9.28
CA GLY A 712 6.89 39.61 -8.82
C GLY A 712 6.25 40.97 -9.11
N TYR A 713 6.38 41.91 -8.17
CA TYR A 713 5.94 43.30 -8.31
C TYR A 713 7.10 44.27 -8.07
N THR A 714 7.11 45.39 -8.80
CA THR A 714 8.01 46.51 -8.54
C THR A 714 7.31 47.54 -7.67
N ARG A 715 7.99 48.10 -6.66
CA ARG A 715 7.36 49.14 -5.82
C ARG A 715 7.22 50.42 -6.64
N ALA A 716 5.98 50.71 -7.06
CA ALA A 716 5.61 51.91 -7.83
C ALA A 716 6.07 53.25 -7.21
N GLY A 717 6.37 53.29 -5.91
CA GLY A 717 6.82 54.50 -5.20
C GLY A 717 8.14 55.09 -5.68
N VAL A 718 9.08 54.27 -6.18
CA VAL A 718 10.40 54.76 -6.63
C VAL A 718 10.29 55.44 -8.01
N ILE A 719 9.48 54.87 -8.91
CA ILE A 719 9.26 55.42 -10.26
C ILE A 719 8.40 56.68 -10.19
N ALA A 720 7.32 56.69 -9.41
CA ALA A 720 6.51 57.88 -9.20
C ALA A 720 7.31 59.01 -8.54
N GLY A 721 8.14 58.70 -7.54
CA GLY A 721 9.01 59.67 -6.88
C GLY A 721 10.07 60.27 -7.82
N ALA A 722 10.69 59.46 -8.68
CA ALA A 722 11.66 59.94 -9.67
C ALA A 722 11.01 60.81 -10.76
N VAL A 723 9.83 60.44 -11.25
CA VAL A 723 9.10 61.21 -12.27
C VAL A 723 8.56 62.52 -11.69
N ILE A 724 7.99 62.50 -10.47
CA ILE A 724 7.54 63.71 -9.77
C ILE A 724 8.74 64.61 -9.46
N GLY A 725 9.85 64.05 -8.99
CA GLY A 725 11.09 64.79 -8.75
C GLY A 725 11.65 65.45 -10.03
N ALA A 726 11.64 64.74 -11.15
CA ALA A 726 12.05 65.27 -12.45
C ALA A 726 11.11 66.39 -12.95
N LEU A 727 9.80 66.23 -12.80
CA LEU A 727 8.80 67.24 -13.17
C LEU A 727 8.92 68.50 -12.31
N ILE A 728 9.15 68.35 -11.00
CA ILE A 728 9.42 69.47 -10.08
C ILE A 728 10.73 70.16 -10.46
N GLY A 729 11.77 69.41 -10.81
CA GLY A 729 13.06 69.95 -11.29
C GLY A 729 12.90 70.79 -12.55
N VAL A 730 12.14 70.29 -13.55
CA VAL A 730 11.86 71.03 -14.79
C VAL A 730 11.02 72.30 -14.51
N ALA A 731 10.02 72.21 -13.63
CA ALA A 731 9.20 73.36 -13.25
C ALA A 731 10.03 74.44 -12.53
N LEU A 732 10.93 74.05 -11.63
CA LEU A 732 11.84 74.98 -10.94
C LEU A 732 12.83 75.63 -11.89
N ILE A 733 13.37 74.89 -12.87
CA ILE A 733 14.23 75.45 -13.91
C ILE A 733 13.43 76.44 -14.78
N ALA A 734 12.19 76.11 -15.17
CA ALA A 734 11.35 77.02 -15.95
C ALA A 734 11.02 78.30 -15.18
N VAL A 735 10.71 78.21 -13.89
CA VAL A 735 10.45 79.37 -13.01
C VAL A 735 11.72 80.20 -12.81
N ALA A 736 12.87 79.58 -12.54
CA ALA A 736 14.15 80.27 -12.42
C ALA A 736 14.55 80.97 -13.73
N THR A 737 14.31 80.31 -14.87
CA THR A 737 14.55 80.88 -16.20
C THR A 737 13.61 82.05 -16.48
N PHE A 738 12.34 81.97 -16.10
CA PHE A 738 11.37 83.07 -16.24
C PHE A 738 11.76 84.28 -15.38
N PHE A 739 12.12 84.08 -14.12
CA PHE A 739 12.55 85.17 -13.23
C PHE A 739 13.89 85.77 -13.66
N TYR A 740 14.84 84.95 -14.13
CA TYR A 740 16.10 85.42 -14.71
C TYR A 740 15.86 86.26 -15.98
N SER A 741 14.97 85.80 -16.86
CA SER A 741 14.59 86.49 -18.10
C SER A 741 13.90 87.83 -17.83
N ARG A 742 13.13 87.93 -16.74
CA ARG A 742 12.45 89.18 -16.32
C ARG A 742 13.42 90.20 -15.71
N LYS A 743 14.52 89.74 -15.11
CA LYS A 743 15.53 90.60 -14.46
C LYS A 743 16.64 91.06 -15.41
N ASN A 744 16.88 90.33 -16.52
CA ASN A 744 17.90 90.63 -17.52
C ASN A 744 17.35 90.68 -18.97
N PRO A 745 16.65 91.75 -19.38
CA PRO A 745 16.06 91.84 -20.72
C PRO A 745 17.07 91.89 -21.87
N GLN A 746 18.36 92.17 -21.60
CA GLN A 746 19.40 92.30 -22.64
C GLN A 746 20.09 90.98 -23.02
N SER A 747 19.87 89.86 -22.32
CA SER A 747 20.49 88.57 -22.68
C SER A 747 19.76 87.80 -23.78
N PHE A 748 18.57 88.25 -24.21
CA PHE A 748 17.75 87.55 -25.20
C PHE A 748 18.12 87.86 -26.67
N SER A 749 19.05 88.78 -26.93
CA SER A 749 19.54 89.08 -28.29
C SER A 749 20.55 88.03 -28.80
N GLY A 750 21.10 87.19 -27.92
CA GLY A 750 22.00 86.08 -28.30
C GLY A 750 21.30 84.76 -28.62
N PHE A 751 20.10 84.50 -28.08
CA PHE A 751 19.45 83.19 -28.20
C PHE A 751 18.66 83.01 -29.52
N LYS A 752 18.25 84.11 -30.17
CA LYS A 752 17.53 84.06 -31.46
C LYS A 752 18.40 83.72 -32.67
N ARG A 753 19.74 83.73 -32.57
CA ARG A 753 20.61 83.39 -33.70
C ARG A 753 20.93 81.89 -33.85
N THR A 754 20.68 81.07 -32.82
CA THR A 754 21.08 79.66 -32.84
C THR A 754 19.96 78.69 -33.23
N PHE A 755 18.69 79.11 -33.15
CA PHE A 755 17.54 78.23 -33.43
C PHE A 755 16.99 78.29 -34.86
N ALA A 756 17.53 79.14 -35.74
CA ALA A 756 17.17 79.16 -37.16
C ALA A 756 18.12 78.33 -38.05
N GLY A 757 19.03 77.56 -37.44
CA GLY A 757 20.07 76.80 -38.16
C GLY A 757 19.93 75.28 -38.14
N ARG A 758 19.09 74.69 -37.28
CA ARG A 758 18.82 73.24 -37.25
C ARG A 758 17.44 72.98 -36.65
N VAL A 759 16.71 72.08 -37.34
CA VAL A 759 15.29 71.66 -37.17
C VAL A 759 14.31 72.53 -37.94
#